data_AF-I3DCT7-F1
#
_entry.id   AF-I3DCT7-F1
#
_cell.length_a   1.000
_cell.length_b   1.000
_cell.length_c   1.000
_cell.angle_alpha   90.00
_cell.angle_beta   90.00
_cell.angle_gamma   90.00
#
_symmetry.space_group_name_H-M   'P 1'
#
loop_
_entity.id
_entity.type
_entity.pdbx_description
1 polymer ?
#
loop_
_entity_poly.entity_id
_entity_poly.type
_entity_poly.pdbx_seq_one_letter_code
_entity_poly.pdbx_strand_id
1 'polypeptide(L)'
;MRYIGSKKLLLQHIKNMLDKHTNGTEETFLDLFAGTNTVGLFFKPYYTIYSNDLLYFSHINAKVLIEGNSRPTFEGLKQIGINDPLSYLADTPINHLPIGYYESSYSPTGDAMYLTVENAKRIDFIHSTLDSWKKDAYVNQQEYLYLLNSLIEALPSVSNITGTYGAYLKHWDKRSLNKLDLIFPSVIDNNRPNRSFNENANELIKKISVDIAYIDTPYNNRQYASNYHLLENVARHTKPTLKGKTKIFDWSQLKSDFSTAKSAKSAMEDLISNIDATHILLSYNTEGIIPEKELLELLKKYSINKHVELERIPYRKYKSKNKPLDTELCELLFYIQKKPFKEKQTIPNYEEFKLTQDYFPQKKLVKSPLNYIGGKYRLLKQILPLFPKNIKTFVDLLSGGANVGINVEAEKYIFNDMNYLINDMFRLFQKMPIETILSSIEYRISQYQLSKTNEEGFLKFRSDYNNNPNPLDLYVLSSFSYNYQFRFNSKMQFNNPFGRNRSSFNERMKENLCYFTQRLKGLNATFTDNFIHEFDISELNTQDFVYLDPPYLITTGSYNDGNRGFQDWSEEQELEMYQVILRLNEKGIRFALSNVLEHKGKSHDMLKDFISKHGFKVHYLDFHYGNASYNTSKQESVEVLITNY
;
A
#
# COMPACT_ATOMS: atom_id res chain seq x y z
N MET A 1 8.92 5.59 4.73
CA MET A 1 9.88 6.69 5.03
C MET A 1 10.27 7.56 3.82
N ARG A 2 10.54 8.87 3.98
CA ARG A 2 11.25 9.68 2.96
C ARG A 2 12.75 9.45 3.08
N TYR A 3 13.40 8.95 2.03
CA TYR A 3 14.82 8.61 2.03
C TYR A 3 15.50 9.08 0.75
N ILE A 4 16.65 9.74 0.86
CA ILE A 4 17.44 10.18 -0.29
C ILE A 4 17.91 8.93 -1.04
N GLY A 5 17.79 8.96 -2.36
CA GLY A 5 18.29 7.87 -3.20
C GLY A 5 17.40 6.62 -3.22
N SER A 6 16.18 6.67 -2.68
CA SER A 6 15.24 5.54 -2.71
C SER A 6 15.04 5.01 -4.13
N LYS A 7 15.18 3.69 -4.28
CA LYS A 7 15.12 2.97 -5.57
C LYS A 7 13.73 2.49 -5.94
N LYS A 8 12.67 3.00 -5.28
CA LYS A 8 11.27 2.64 -5.57
C LYS A 8 10.91 2.75 -7.06
N LEU A 9 11.43 3.77 -7.75
CA LEU A 9 11.16 4.00 -9.17
C LEU A 9 12.02 3.13 -10.11
N LEU A 10 13.08 2.49 -9.60
CA LEU A 10 14.00 1.65 -10.41
C LEU A 10 13.72 0.15 -10.25
N LEU A 11 12.81 -0.26 -9.36
CA LEU A 11 12.56 -1.68 -9.04
C LEU A 11 12.33 -2.55 -10.29
N GLN A 12 11.51 -2.08 -11.23
CA GLN A 12 11.22 -2.84 -12.44
C GLN A 12 12.41 -2.88 -13.41
N HIS A 13 13.19 -1.81 -13.49
CA HIS A 13 14.42 -1.81 -14.29
C HIS A 13 15.44 -2.80 -13.72
N ILE A 14 15.60 -2.82 -12.39
CA ILE A 14 16.45 -3.78 -11.69
C ILE A 14 15.98 -5.23 -11.95
N LYS A 15 14.68 -5.49 -11.86
CA LYS A 15 14.11 -6.81 -12.16
C LYS A 15 14.33 -7.21 -13.62
N ASN A 16 14.01 -6.33 -14.56
CA ASN A 16 14.14 -6.61 -16.00
C ASN A 16 15.60 -6.87 -16.38
N MET A 17 16.54 -6.12 -15.81
CA MET A 17 17.97 -6.36 -16.00
C MET A 17 18.36 -7.75 -15.48
N LEU A 18 17.92 -8.09 -14.27
CA LEU A 18 18.26 -9.37 -13.65
C LEU A 18 17.65 -10.56 -14.41
N ASP A 19 16.36 -10.49 -14.78
CA ASP A 19 15.63 -11.56 -15.47
C ASP A 19 16.25 -11.95 -16.84
N LYS A 20 17.00 -11.06 -17.48
CA LYS A 20 17.75 -11.37 -18.72
C LYS A 20 18.90 -12.35 -18.49
N HIS A 21 19.40 -12.39 -17.27
CA HIS A 21 20.69 -13.00 -16.94
C HIS A 21 20.59 -14.12 -15.91
N THR A 22 19.48 -14.24 -15.20
CA THR A 22 19.21 -15.35 -14.28
C THR A 22 18.59 -16.52 -15.03
N ASN A 23 18.84 -17.73 -14.54
CA ASN A 23 18.32 -18.96 -15.17
C ASN A 23 17.37 -19.76 -14.27
N GLY A 24 17.05 -19.21 -13.08
CA GLY A 24 16.15 -19.79 -12.09
C GLY A 24 16.85 -20.68 -11.07
N THR A 25 18.19 -20.76 -11.08
CA THR A 25 18.98 -21.49 -10.06
C THR A 25 19.33 -20.64 -8.86
N GLU A 26 19.08 -19.33 -8.93
CA GLU A 26 19.44 -18.37 -7.90
C GLU A 26 18.45 -18.41 -6.73
N GLU A 27 18.97 -18.57 -5.51
CA GLU A 27 18.14 -18.70 -4.31
C GLU A 27 18.26 -17.49 -3.38
N THR A 28 19.39 -16.78 -3.44
CA THR A 28 19.75 -15.71 -2.50
C THR A 28 19.96 -14.36 -3.20
N PHE A 29 19.39 -13.30 -2.62
CA PHE A 29 19.53 -11.93 -3.09
C PHE A 29 20.01 -11.02 -1.95
N LEU A 30 21.12 -10.31 -2.17
CA LEU A 30 21.70 -9.37 -1.23
C LEU A 30 21.38 -7.93 -1.63
N ASP A 31 20.62 -7.22 -0.79
CA ASP A 31 20.47 -5.76 -0.84
C ASP A 31 21.52 -5.12 0.10
N LEU A 32 22.68 -4.76 -0.45
CA LEU A 32 23.88 -4.47 0.36
C LEU A 32 23.88 -3.08 1.02
N PHE A 33 23.12 -2.14 0.46
CA PHE A 33 22.97 -0.75 0.92
C PHE A 33 21.48 -0.41 1.02
N ALA A 34 20.78 -1.10 1.91
CA ALA A 34 19.33 -1.26 1.83
C ALA A 34 18.53 0.03 2.08
N GLY A 35 19.01 0.94 2.92
CA GLY A 35 18.41 2.23 3.26
C GLY A 35 16.99 2.15 3.85
N THR A 36 16.00 1.94 2.99
CA THR A 36 14.58 1.71 3.37
C THR A 36 14.12 0.29 3.05
N ASN A 37 15.05 -0.61 2.72
CA ASN A 37 14.79 -2.01 2.37
C ASN A 37 13.83 -2.20 1.19
N THR A 38 13.61 -1.16 0.37
CA THR A 38 12.60 -1.20 -0.71
C THR A 38 12.98 -2.19 -1.81
N VAL A 39 14.27 -2.35 -2.11
CA VAL A 39 14.75 -3.33 -3.11
C VAL A 39 14.65 -4.74 -2.53
N GLY A 40 15.21 -4.98 -1.34
CA GLY A 40 15.09 -6.27 -0.65
C GLY A 40 13.64 -6.73 -0.51
N LEU A 41 12.72 -5.85 -0.11
CA LEU A 41 11.29 -6.16 -0.01
C LEU A 41 10.65 -6.54 -1.34
N PHE A 42 10.99 -5.84 -2.41
CA PHE A 42 10.49 -6.15 -3.75
C PHE A 42 10.93 -7.54 -4.22
N PHE A 43 12.15 -7.95 -3.88
CA PHE A 43 12.70 -9.26 -4.25
C PHE A 43 12.36 -10.38 -3.25
N LYS A 44 11.86 -10.07 -2.06
CA LYS A 44 11.52 -11.03 -1.00
C LYS A 44 10.61 -12.17 -1.43
N PRO A 45 9.60 -11.99 -2.30
CA PRO A 45 8.80 -13.11 -2.78
C PRO A 45 9.57 -14.13 -3.64
N TYR A 46 10.72 -13.75 -4.21
CA TYR A 46 11.46 -14.56 -5.19
C TYR A 46 12.66 -15.28 -4.56
N TYR A 47 13.30 -14.65 -3.57
CA TYR A 47 14.59 -15.10 -3.04
C TYR A 47 14.63 -15.07 -1.51
N THR A 48 15.59 -15.79 -0.94
CA THR A 48 16.05 -15.56 0.44
C THR A 48 16.80 -14.23 0.45
N ILE A 49 16.34 -13.27 1.25
CA ILE A 49 16.89 -11.92 1.24
C ILE A 49 17.90 -11.73 2.35
N TYR A 50 19.09 -11.31 1.96
CA TYR A 50 20.07 -10.72 2.86
C TYR A 50 20.03 -9.20 2.68
N SER A 51 19.85 -8.46 3.76
CA SER A 51 19.85 -7.00 3.75
C SER A 51 20.97 -6.46 4.64
N ASN A 52 21.64 -5.39 4.22
CA ASN A 52 22.64 -4.72 5.02
C ASN A 52 22.51 -3.19 4.92
N ASP A 53 22.78 -2.52 6.03
CA ASP A 53 22.99 -1.07 6.05
C ASP A 53 23.92 -0.69 7.21
N LEU A 54 24.65 0.42 7.07
CA LEU A 54 25.49 0.96 8.13
C LEU A 54 24.65 1.65 9.23
N LEU A 55 23.52 2.25 8.87
CA LEU A 55 22.65 2.97 9.80
C LEU A 55 21.70 2.01 10.53
N TYR A 56 21.63 2.18 11.85
CA TYR A 56 20.91 1.28 12.73
C TYR A 56 19.39 1.36 12.55
N PHE A 57 18.84 2.53 12.21
CA PHE A 57 17.39 2.61 11.93
C PHE A 57 17.00 1.79 10.68
N SER A 58 17.86 1.75 9.66
CA SER A 58 17.67 0.92 8.46
C SER A 58 17.77 -0.57 8.80
N HIS A 59 18.68 -0.93 9.71
CA HIS A 59 18.79 -2.29 10.23
C HIS A 59 17.57 -2.73 11.05
N ILE A 60 17.03 -1.87 11.93
CA ILE A 60 15.79 -2.17 12.66
C ILE A 60 14.64 -2.40 11.68
N ASN A 61 14.54 -1.56 10.66
CA ASN A 61 13.58 -1.74 9.58
C ASN A 61 13.76 -3.09 8.87
N ALA A 62 15.00 -3.49 8.57
CA ALA A 62 15.30 -4.78 7.98
C ALA A 62 14.98 -5.96 8.91
N LYS A 63 15.23 -5.84 10.23
CA LYS A 63 14.86 -6.88 11.22
C LYS A 63 13.36 -7.17 11.21
N VAL A 64 12.53 -6.15 10.99
CA VAL A 64 11.08 -6.31 10.98
C VAL A 64 10.57 -6.72 9.59
N LEU A 65 11.01 -6.03 8.53
CA LEU A 65 10.44 -6.16 7.20
C LEU A 65 11.10 -7.26 6.34
N ILE A 66 12.38 -7.53 6.56
CA ILE A 66 13.16 -8.53 5.81
C ILE A 66 13.28 -9.82 6.61
N GLU A 67 13.86 -9.77 7.81
CA GLU A 67 14.08 -10.97 8.64
C GLU A 67 12.78 -11.46 9.30
N GLY A 68 11.88 -10.53 9.66
CA GLY A 68 10.55 -10.87 10.14
C GLY A 68 9.71 -11.52 9.05
N ASN A 69 9.03 -12.61 9.41
CA ASN A 69 8.12 -13.35 8.54
C ASN A 69 6.67 -13.32 9.06
N SER A 70 6.42 -12.88 10.29
CA SER A 70 5.07 -12.74 10.83
C SER A 70 4.95 -11.57 11.78
N ARG A 71 3.70 -11.13 12.01
CA ARG A 71 3.38 -10.14 13.01
C ARG A 71 3.44 -10.78 14.41
N PRO A 72 4.13 -10.17 15.39
CA PRO A 72 4.12 -10.65 16.76
C PRO A 72 2.73 -10.56 17.39
N THR A 73 2.42 -11.51 18.28
CA THR A 73 1.13 -11.61 18.95
C THR A 73 1.04 -10.79 20.24
N PHE A 74 2.19 -10.38 20.81
CA PHE A 74 2.29 -9.57 22.04
C PHE A 74 1.59 -10.20 23.25
N GLU A 75 1.72 -11.52 23.44
CA GLU A 75 1.02 -12.24 24.53
C GLU A 75 1.37 -11.71 25.93
N GLY A 76 2.63 -11.33 26.16
CA GLY A 76 3.03 -10.75 27.45
C GLY A 76 2.33 -9.42 27.77
N LEU A 77 2.06 -8.60 26.75
CA LEU A 77 1.30 -7.35 26.92
C LEU A 77 -0.20 -7.61 27.15
N LYS A 78 -0.77 -8.63 26.53
CA LYS A 78 -2.18 -9.03 26.78
C LYS A 78 -2.40 -9.43 28.24
N GLN A 79 -1.42 -10.08 28.88
CA GLN A 79 -1.51 -10.48 30.29
C GLN A 79 -1.67 -9.29 31.25
N ILE A 80 -1.16 -8.12 30.88
CA ILE A 80 -1.32 -6.87 31.65
C ILE A 80 -2.43 -5.97 31.10
N GLY A 81 -3.33 -6.52 30.27
CA GLY A 81 -4.50 -5.81 29.76
C GLY A 81 -4.24 -4.91 28.55
N ILE A 82 -3.07 -5.00 27.91
CA ILE A 82 -2.70 -4.19 26.74
C ILE A 82 -2.91 -5.03 25.45
N ASN A 83 -4.10 -4.89 24.86
CA ASN A 83 -4.47 -5.63 23.64
C ASN A 83 -3.98 -4.94 22.35
N ASP A 84 -3.84 -3.61 22.37
CA ASP A 84 -3.31 -2.82 21.26
C ASP A 84 -2.13 -1.98 21.75
N PRO A 85 -0.88 -2.47 21.61
CA PRO A 85 0.29 -1.76 22.08
C PRO A 85 0.54 -0.45 21.33
N LEU A 86 0.17 -0.34 20.05
CA LEU A 86 0.41 0.90 19.29
C LEU A 86 -0.57 1.99 19.70
N SER A 87 -1.86 1.67 19.88
CA SER A 87 -2.82 2.61 20.47
C SER A 87 -2.45 2.99 21.89
N TYR A 88 -2.01 2.04 22.72
CA TYR A 88 -1.53 2.35 24.07
C TYR A 88 -0.39 3.38 24.03
N LEU A 89 0.60 3.15 23.17
CA LEU A 89 1.76 4.03 23.01
C LEU A 89 1.37 5.41 22.47
N ALA A 90 0.44 5.48 21.52
CA ALA A 90 0.01 6.72 20.86
C ALA A 90 -0.95 7.58 21.71
N ASP A 91 -1.88 6.95 22.44
CA ASP A 91 -3.03 7.64 23.04
C ASP A 91 -2.92 7.83 24.56
N THR A 92 -2.03 7.11 25.26
CA THR A 92 -1.86 7.28 26.72
C THR A 92 -1.56 8.75 27.04
N PRO A 93 -2.25 9.40 28.00
CA PRO A 93 -1.99 10.79 28.36
C PRO A 93 -0.54 11.00 28.83
N ILE A 94 0.14 12.02 28.27
CA ILE A 94 1.57 12.31 28.58
C ILE A 94 1.77 13.66 29.28
N ASN A 95 0.69 14.39 29.59
CA ASN A 95 0.77 15.80 30.03
C ASN A 95 1.53 15.98 31.34
N HIS A 96 1.51 14.97 32.22
CA HIS A 96 2.15 15.00 33.54
C HIS A 96 3.56 14.41 33.55
N LEU A 97 4.09 13.97 32.41
CA LEU A 97 5.43 13.38 32.36
C LEU A 97 6.51 14.46 32.46
N PRO A 98 7.62 14.18 33.18
CA PRO A 98 8.78 15.07 33.26
C PRO A 98 9.41 15.27 31.88
N ILE A 99 10.19 16.35 31.74
CA ILE A 99 10.93 16.65 30.50
C ILE A 99 11.93 15.52 30.25
N GLY A 100 11.80 14.86 29.11
CA GLY A 100 12.68 13.77 28.70
C GLY A 100 13.87 14.23 27.84
N TYR A 101 14.64 13.25 27.37
CA TYR A 101 15.83 13.49 26.57
C TYR A 101 15.48 14.03 25.18
N TYR A 102 14.47 13.45 24.50
CA TYR A 102 14.11 13.88 23.15
C TYR A 102 13.38 15.22 23.15
N GLU A 103 12.56 15.49 24.17
CA GLU A 103 11.98 16.81 24.39
C GLU A 103 13.05 17.89 24.55
N SER A 104 14.00 17.69 25.47
CA SER A 104 15.10 18.64 25.72
C SER A 104 16.13 18.72 24.59
N SER A 105 16.12 17.77 23.65
CA SER A 105 17.08 17.70 22.56
C SER A 105 16.55 18.23 21.22
N TYR A 106 15.32 17.89 20.85
CA TYR A 106 14.81 18.04 19.48
C TYR A 106 13.55 18.91 19.35
N SER A 107 13.05 19.45 20.47
CA SER A 107 11.88 20.33 20.53
C SER A 107 12.23 21.75 20.99
N PRO A 108 11.26 22.70 20.98
CA PRO A 108 11.49 24.07 21.45
C PRO A 108 12.00 24.17 22.89
N THR A 109 11.71 23.17 23.73
CA THR A 109 12.28 23.06 25.10
C THR A 109 13.82 23.08 25.08
N GLY A 110 14.42 22.54 24.02
CA GLY A 110 15.86 22.47 23.80
C GLY A 110 16.42 23.43 22.76
N ASP A 111 15.71 24.51 22.40
CA ASP A 111 16.07 25.42 21.30
C ASP A 111 16.20 24.74 19.92
N ALA A 112 15.43 23.67 19.68
CA ALA A 112 15.33 22.98 18.40
C ALA A 112 13.90 22.98 17.87
N MET A 113 13.70 22.79 16.57
CA MET A 113 12.35 22.71 16.00
C MET A 113 12.24 21.52 15.05
N TYR A 114 12.82 20.37 15.37
CA TYR A 114 12.57 19.15 14.58
C TYR A 114 11.18 18.57 14.89
N LEU A 115 10.76 18.65 16.15
CA LEU A 115 9.52 18.06 16.66
C LEU A 115 8.81 19.05 17.57
N THR A 116 7.49 19.00 17.63
CA THR A 116 6.73 19.72 18.67
C THR A 116 7.06 19.16 20.05
N VAL A 117 6.82 19.95 21.11
CA VAL A 117 7.01 19.49 22.49
C VAL A 117 6.20 18.23 22.78
N GLU A 118 4.95 18.18 22.31
CA GLU A 118 4.07 17.02 22.47
C GLU A 118 4.64 15.76 21.80
N ASN A 119 5.08 15.86 20.53
CA ASN A 119 5.62 14.72 19.80
C ASN A 119 6.98 14.26 20.37
N ALA A 120 7.83 15.18 20.81
CA ALA A 120 9.11 14.83 21.43
C ALA A 120 8.90 14.15 22.80
N LYS A 121 7.99 14.66 23.63
CA LYS A 121 7.58 14.02 24.88
C LYS A 121 6.94 12.65 24.66
N ARG A 122 6.16 12.48 23.58
CA ARG A 122 5.61 11.18 23.16
C ARG A 122 6.72 10.17 22.85
N ILE A 123 7.80 10.58 22.16
CA ILE A 123 8.95 9.70 21.91
C ILE A 123 9.62 9.27 23.23
N ASP A 124 9.81 10.21 24.16
CA ASP A 124 10.37 9.88 25.49
C ASP A 124 9.49 8.86 26.23
N PHE A 125 8.16 9.04 26.21
CA PHE A 125 7.20 8.10 26.79
C PHE A 125 7.26 6.72 26.13
N ILE A 126 7.32 6.67 24.80
CA ILE A 126 7.36 5.40 24.07
C ILE A 126 8.63 4.64 24.45
N HIS A 127 9.79 5.27 24.45
CA HIS A 127 11.02 4.61 24.83
C HIS A 127 11.02 4.09 26.28
N SER A 128 10.59 4.92 27.24
CA SER A 128 10.54 4.47 28.64
C SER A 128 9.57 3.31 28.84
N THR A 129 8.46 3.30 28.10
CA THR A 129 7.49 2.21 28.11
C THR A 129 8.07 0.94 27.50
N LEU A 130 8.71 1.03 26.32
CA LEU A 130 9.35 -0.11 25.66
C LEU A 130 10.49 -0.70 26.52
N ASP A 131 11.28 0.15 27.17
CA ASP A 131 12.35 -0.27 28.09
C ASP A 131 11.77 -1.03 29.30
N SER A 132 10.68 -0.54 29.89
CA SER A 132 9.99 -1.24 30.99
C SER A 132 9.42 -2.57 30.53
N TRP A 133 8.67 -2.60 29.42
CA TRP A 133 8.10 -3.85 28.89
C TRP A 133 9.17 -4.90 28.59
N LYS A 134 10.33 -4.47 28.07
CA LYS A 134 11.46 -5.38 27.81
C LYS A 134 12.11 -5.85 29.10
N LYS A 135 12.33 -4.96 30.07
CA LYS A 135 12.91 -5.28 31.39
C LYS A 135 12.03 -6.27 32.16
N ASP A 136 10.72 -6.07 32.11
CA ASP A 136 9.72 -6.87 32.83
C ASP A 136 9.30 -8.12 32.03
N ALA A 137 9.96 -8.38 30.88
CA ALA A 137 9.73 -9.52 30.00
C ALA A 137 8.30 -9.64 29.42
N TYR A 138 7.55 -8.54 29.36
CA TYR A 138 6.27 -8.47 28.65
C TYR A 138 6.42 -8.42 27.13
N VAL A 139 7.59 -7.99 26.64
CA VAL A 139 7.96 -8.09 25.22
C VAL A 139 9.32 -8.75 25.05
N ASN A 140 9.44 -9.62 24.06
CA ASN A 140 10.71 -10.17 23.64
C ASN A 140 11.48 -9.21 22.70
N GLN A 141 12.70 -9.58 22.29
CA GLN A 141 13.53 -8.74 21.43
C GLN A 141 12.88 -8.42 20.07
N GLN A 142 12.18 -9.39 19.46
CA GLN A 142 11.51 -9.21 18.17
C GLN A 142 10.32 -8.25 18.30
N GLU A 143 9.50 -8.42 19.35
CA GLU A 143 8.38 -7.53 19.68
C GLU A 143 8.83 -6.10 19.97
N TYR A 144 9.91 -5.94 20.75
CA TYR A 144 10.54 -4.65 21.01
C TYR A 144 10.95 -3.95 19.71
N LEU A 145 11.67 -4.67 18.83
CA LEU A 145 12.10 -4.12 17.54
C LEU A 145 10.93 -3.76 16.62
N TYR A 146 9.84 -4.53 16.68
CA TYR A 146 8.63 -4.29 15.92
C TYR A 146 7.96 -2.96 16.30
N LEU A 147 7.80 -2.72 17.61
CA LEU A 147 7.23 -1.48 18.14
C LEU A 147 8.15 -0.28 17.90
N LEU A 148 9.47 -0.47 18.06
CA LEU A 148 10.47 0.57 17.78
C LEU A 148 10.49 0.95 16.29
N ASN A 149 10.38 -0.02 15.37
CA ASN A 149 10.26 0.27 13.93
C ASN A 149 9.01 1.10 13.62
N SER A 150 7.89 0.82 14.31
CA SER A 150 6.63 1.58 14.16
C SER A 150 6.83 3.05 14.54
N LEU A 151 7.59 3.32 15.60
CA LEU A 151 8.01 4.67 15.98
C LEU A 151 8.89 5.33 14.91
N ILE A 152 9.93 4.64 14.45
CA ILE A 152 10.88 5.16 13.45
C ILE A 152 10.17 5.55 12.14
N GLU A 153 9.27 4.70 11.63
CA GLU A 153 8.51 4.97 10.40
C GLU A 153 7.50 6.13 10.56
N ALA A 154 7.01 6.39 11.78
CA ALA A 154 6.09 7.48 12.06
C ALA A 154 6.78 8.85 12.11
N LEU A 155 8.04 8.94 12.57
CA LEU A 155 8.76 10.20 12.77
C LEU A 155 8.77 11.17 11.57
N PRO A 156 9.01 10.72 10.32
CA PRO A 156 9.01 11.62 9.16
C PRO A 156 7.69 12.36 8.94
N SER A 157 6.57 11.82 9.44
CA SER A 157 5.23 12.43 9.30
C SER A 157 5.02 13.62 10.24
N VAL A 158 5.75 13.66 11.35
CA VAL A 158 5.68 14.71 12.39
C VAL A 158 6.95 15.57 12.46
N SER A 159 7.93 15.34 11.59
CA SER A 159 9.20 16.07 11.60
C SER A 159 9.16 17.33 10.74
N ASN A 160 9.63 18.44 11.31
CA ASN A 160 9.66 19.75 10.69
C ASN A 160 10.93 19.98 9.83
N ILE A 161 11.00 19.22 8.74
CA ILE A 161 12.15 19.15 7.83
C ILE A 161 11.71 19.31 6.37
N THR A 162 12.63 19.49 5.41
CA THR A 162 12.30 19.52 3.96
C THR A 162 12.51 18.18 3.25
N GLY A 163 13.16 17.23 3.92
CA GLY A 163 13.41 15.88 3.39
C GLY A 163 14.43 15.08 4.19
N THR A 164 15.43 15.75 4.77
CA THR A 164 16.41 15.16 5.70
C THR A 164 16.44 15.90 7.02
N TYR A 165 17.02 15.27 8.03
CA TYR A 165 17.25 15.82 9.36
C TYR A 165 18.53 16.66 9.45
N GLY A 166 19.21 16.94 8.34
CA GLY A 166 20.40 17.80 8.35
C GLY A 166 20.12 19.23 8.84
N ALA A 167 18.88 19.69 8.72
CA ALA A 167 18.38 20.94 9.29
C ALA A 167 16.85 20.87 9.51
N TYR A 168 16.35 21.72 10.40
CA TYR A 168 14.91 21.95 10.60
C TYR A 168 14.47 23.32 10.07
N LEU A 169 13.18 23.47 9.80
CA LEU A 169 12.57 24.73 9.37
C LEU A 169 12.40 25.70 10.55
N LYS A 170 12.55 26.99 10.30
CA LYS A 170 12.30 28.05 11.32
C LYS A 170 10.82 28.26 11.62
N HIS A 171 9.95 27.79 10.75
CA HIS A 171 8.49 27.78 10.92
C HIS A 171 8.01 26.33 10.91
N TRP A 172 6.83 26.06 11.47
CA TRP A 172 6.25 24.73 11.46
C TRP A 172 5.69 24.37 10.09
N ASP A 173 6.16 23.28 9.52
CA ASP A 173 5.47 22.58 8.43
C ASP A 173 4.13 22.04 8.97
N LYS A 174 3.04 22.18 8.20
CA LYS A 174 1.71 21.71 8.59
C LYS A 174 1.71 20.25 9.05
N ARG A 175 2.53 19.38 8.47
CA ARG A 175 2.62 17.96 8.86
C ARG A 175 3.21 17.75 10.25
N SER A 176 4.13 18.62 10.66
CA SER A 176 4.81 18.51 11.97
C SER A 176 3.89 18.79 13.16
N LEU A 177 2.74 19.43 12.90
CA LEU A 177 1.70 19.71 13.89
C LEU A 177 0.72 18.54 14.09
N ASN A 178 0.82 17.49 13.27
CA ASN A 178 0.01 16.29 13.47
C ASN A 178 0.47 15.54 14.72
N LYS A 179 -0.45 14.77 15.32
CA LYS A 179 -0.09 13.80 16.35
C LYS A 179 0.74 12.67 15.73
N LEU A 180 1.67 12.14 16.51
CA LEU A 180 2.41 10.93 16.15
C LEU A 180 1.46 9.75 16.04
N ASP A 181 1.29 9.23 14.83
CA ASP A 181 0.44 8.07 14.53
C ASP A 181 1.31 6.84 14.29
N LEU A 182 1.07 5.78 15.05
CA LEU A 182 1.84 4.54 15.00
C LEU A 182 1.04 3.46 14.28
N ILE A 183 1.63 2.85 13.26
CA ILE A 183 0.99 1.79 12.46
C ILE A 183 1.77 0.49 12.57
N PHE A 184 1.07 -0.65 12.55
CA PHE A 184 1.72 -1.96 12.44
C PHE A 184 2.37 -2.06 11.05
N PRO A 185 3.70 -2.24 10.96
CA PRO A 185 4.38 -2.48 9.70
C PRO A 185 3.83 -3.75 9.03
N SER A 186 3.77 -3.74 7.70
CA SER A 186 3.41 -4.92 6.91
C SER A 186 4.60 -5.87 6.81
N VAL A 187 4.42 -7.11 7.24
CA VAL A 187 5.46 -8.15 7.19
C VAL A 187 5.03 -9.22 6.18
N ILE A 188 5.97 -9.62 5.34
CA ILE A 188 5.78 -10.65 4.31
C ILE A 188 6.44 -11.93 4.79
N ASP A 189 5.71 -13.02 4.92
CA ASP A 189 6.32 -14.34 5.02
C ASP A 189 6.67 -14.84 3.62
N ASN A 190 7.93 -15.18 3.39
CA ASN A 190 8.33 -15.89 2.17
C ASN A 190 8.76 -17.34 2.43
N ASN A 191 8.57 -17.83 3.65
CA ASN A 191 9.00 -19.15 4.12
C ASN A 191 10.49 -19.42 3.89
N ARG A 192 11.31 -18.35 3.85
CA ARG A 192 12.75 -18.43 3.62
C ARG A 192 13.54 -17.82 4.78
N PRO A 193 14.77 -18.27 5.02
CA PRO A 193 15.61 -17.80 6.12
C PRO A 193 16.29 -16.47 5.77
N ASN A 194 15.50 -15.40 5.66
CA ASN A 194 15.99 -14.05 5.41
C ASN A 194 16.89 -13.58 6.56
N ARG A 195 17.82 -12.67 6.29
CA ARG A 195 18.77 -12.14 7.29
C ARG A 195 18.98 -10.64 7.11
N SER A 196 19.10 -9.91 8.20
CA SER A 196 19.56 -8.53 8.18
C SER A 196 20.85 -8.32 8.97
N PHE A 197 21.73 -7.47 8.43
CA PHE A 197 23.04 -7.12 8.96
C PHE A 197 23.11 -5.60 9.22
N ASN A 198 23.96 -5.19 10.18
CA ASN A 198 24.29 -3.80 10.45
C ASN A 198 25.80 -3.64 10.47
N GLU A 199 26.43 -3.78 9.31
CA GLU A 199 27.88 -3.78 9.20
C GLU A 199 28.36 -2.90 8.04
N ASN A 200 29.63 -2.47 8.09
CA ASN A 200 30.29 -1.91 6.94
C ASN A 200 30.22 -2.90 5.77
N ALA A 201 29.68 -2.46 4.63
CA ALA A 201 29.47 -3.32 3.47
C ALA A 201 30.75 -4.07 3.03
N ASN A 202 31.91 -3.40 3.02
CA ASN A 202 33.20 -3.97 2.63
C ASN A 202 33.70 -5.04 3.61
N GLU A 203 33.27 -5.01 4.87
CA GLU A 203 33.61 -6.05 5.85
C GLU A 203 32.62 -7.22 5.78
N LEU A 204 31.33 -6.93 5.56
CA LEU A 204 30.30 -7.97 5.44
C LEU A 204 30.55 -8.89 4.25
N ILE A 205 30.88 -8.34 3.06
CA ILE A 205 31.01 -9.15 1.85
C ILE A 205 32.18 -10.15 1.90
N LYS A 206 33.11 -10.01 2.86
CA LYS A 206 34.20 -10.96 3.12
C LYS A 206 33.72 -12.20 3.88
N LYS A 207 32.51 -12.17 4.44
CA LYS A 207 31.96 -13.18 5.35
C LYS A 207 30.77 -13.95 4.78
N ILE A 208 30.19 -13.49 3.67
CA ILE A 208 28.97 -14.06 3.09
C ILE A 208 29.16 -14.37 1.60
N SER A 209 28.40 -15.35 1.12
CA SER A 209 28.26 -15.68 -0.30
C SER A 209 26.77 -15.69 -0.65
N VAL A 210 26.43 -15.17 -1.82
CA VAL A 210 25.06 -15.06 -2.33
C VAL A 210 25.04 -15.30 -3.84
N ASP A 211 23.89 -15.55 -4.44
CA ASP A 211 23.78 -15.73 -5.90
C ASP A 211 23.76 -14.37 -6.61
N ILE A 212 23.01 -13.42 -6.04
CA ILE A 212 22.76 -12.10 -6.60
C ILE A 212 23.13 -11.03 -5.57
N ALA A 213 24.01 -10.11 -5.93
CA ALA A 213 24.36 -8.94 -5.13
C ALA A 213 23.89 -7.65 -5.81
N TYR A 214 23.02 -6.91 -5.14
CA TYR A 214 22.58 -5.58 -5.54
C TYR A 214 23.30 -4.51 -4.70
N ILE A 215 23.86 -3.53 -5.40
CA ILE A 215 24.71 -2.49 -4.84
C ILE A 215 24.12 -1.12 -5.19
N ASP A 216 23.88 -0.30 -4.17
CA ASP A 216 23.43 1.09 -4.30
C ASP A 216 24.22 2.01 -3.36
N THR A 217 25.51 2.17 -3.64
CA THR A 217 26.40 2.96 -2.78
C THR A 217 25.99 4.42 -2.73
N PRO A 218 26.25 5.13 -1.62
CA PRO A 218 26.29 6.59 -1.63
C PRO A 218 27.23 7.09 -2.73
N TYR A 219 26.71 7.86 -3.68
CA TYR A 219 27.47 8.30 -4.87
C TYR A 219 27.93 9.76 -4.79
N ASN A 220 27.52 10.52 -3.77
CA ASN A 220 27.89 11.92 -3.61
C ASN A 220 28.46 12.20 -2.22
N ASN A 221 28.95 13.42 -2.00
CA ASN A 221 29.61 13.83 -0.76
C ASN A 221 28.67 13.94 0.46
N ARG A 222 27.37 13.62 0.34
CA ARG A 222 26.43 13.67 1.45
C ARG A 222 26.58 12.44 2.32
N GLN A 223 27.00 12.66 3.55
CA GLN A 223 27.04 11.62 4.57
C GLN A 223 25.62 11.37 5.10
N TYR A 224 25.15 10.12 5.03
CA TYR A 224 23.78 9.79 5.41
C TYR A 224 23.57 9.90 6.93
N ALA A 225 24.56 9.50 7.73
CA ALA A 225 24.50 9.60 9.19
C ALA A 225 24.17 11.01 9.68
N SER A 226 24.76 12.05 9.05
CA SER A 226 24.47 13.44 9.40
C SER A 226 23.11 13.95 8.89
N ASN A 227 22.60 13.38 7.79
CA ASN A 227 21.29 13.72 7.25
C ASN A 227 20.13 12.97 7.93
N TYR A 228 20.41 11.89 8.65
CA TYR A 228 19.41 11.07 9.33
C TYR A 228 19.69 10.93 10.83
N HIS A 229 20.49 11.84 11.39
CA HIS A 229 20.97 11.74 12.78
C HIS A 229 19.84 11.64 13.82
N LEU A 230 18.71 12.33 13.63
CA LEU A 230 17.59 12.22 14.56
C LEU A 230 16.98 10.80 14.54
N LEU A 231 16.72 10.24 13.35
CA LEU A 231 16.23 8.86 13.23
C LEU A 231 17.21 7.86 13.82
N GLU A 232 18.51 8.04 13.54
CA GLU A 232 19.56 7.18 14.06
C GLU A 232 19.65 7.26 15.60
N ASN A 233 19.48 8.44 16.18
CA ASN A 233 19.48 8.63 17.63
C ASN A 233 18.22 8.04 18.29
N VAL A 234 17.05 8.18 17.68
CA VAL A 234 15.82 7.52 18.15
C VAL A 234 15.98 6.00 18.08
N ALA A 235 16.49 5.48 16.96
CA ALA A 235 16.72 4.06 16.76
C ALA A 235 17.71 3.47 17.78
N ARG A 236 18.85 4.12 18.03
CA ARG A 236 19.88 3.62 18.96
C ARG A 236 19.51 3.80 20.43
N HIS A 237 18.75 4.84 20.75
CA HIS A 237 18.34 5.20 22.11
C HIS A 237 19.49 5.30 23.14
N THR A 238 20.73 5.60 22.71
CA THR A 238 21.89 5.71 23.61
C THR A 238 22.02 7.08 24.30
N LYS A 239 21.13 8.03 23.97
CA LYS A 239 21.08 9.39 24.53
C LYS A 239 22.44 10.11 24.51
N PRO A 240 23.13 10.18 23.36
CA PRO A 240 24.44 10.80 23.24
C PRO A 240 24.39 12.32 23.49
N THR A 241 25.52 12.91 23.82
CA THR A 241 25.67 14.37 23.85
C THR A 241 25.50 14.96 22.44
N LEU A 242 24.68 16.00 22.31
CA LEU A 242 24.38 16.67 21.04
C LEU A 242 25.10 18.01 20.94
N LYS A 243 25.53 18.38 19.73
CA LYS A 243 26.28 19.63 19.46
C LYS A 243 25.58 20.51 18.42
N GLY A 244 25.80 21.82 18.57
CA GLY A 244 25.36 22.83 17.62
C GLY A 244 23.84 23.02 17.54
N LYS A 245 23.41 23.93 16.65
CA LYS A 245 21.98 24.23 16.43
C LYS A 245 21.21 23.04 15.88
N THR A 246 21.85 22.21 15.05
CA THR A 246 21.22 21.05 14.42
C THR A 246 21.11 19.84 15.34
N LYS A 247 21.63 19.91 16.58
CA LYS A 247 21.49 18.88 17.62
C LYS A 247 21.97 17.50 17.16
N ILE A 248 23.14 17.48 16.55
CA ILE A 248 23.76 16.28 15.98
C ILE A 248 24.73 15.66 16.99
N PHE A 249 24.77 14.33 17.07
CA PHE A 249 25.73 13.58 17.87
C PHE A 249 27.03 13.33 17.10
N ASP A 250 28.07 12.78 17.76
CA ASP A 250 29.29 12.36 17.06
C ASP A 250 29.04 11.10 16.21
N TRP A 251 28.98 11.29 14.89
CA TRP A 251 28.72 10.25 13.90
C TRP A 251 30.00 9.82 13.15
N SER A 252 31.20 10.18 13.62
CA SER A 252 32.47 9.89 12.92
C SER A 252 32.64 8.44 12.50
N GLN A 253 32.20 7.49 13.34
CA GLN A 253 32.23 6.04 13.08
C GLN A 253 31.23 5.57 12.00
N LEU A 254 30.25 6.40 11.64
CA LEU A 254 29.24 6.12 10.61
C LEU A 254 29.55 6.80 9.27
N LYS A 255 30.77 7.32 9.11
CA LYS A 255 31.21 7.95 7.88
C LYS A 255 31.39 6.89 6.79
N SER A 256 30.83 7.16 5.61
CA SER A 256 30.97 6.30 4.43
C SER A 256 32.15 6.77 3.57
N ASP A 257 33.04 5.83 3.25
CA ASP A 257 34.16 6.05 2.33
C ASP A 257 33.69 6.26 0.89
N PHE A 258 32.51 5.73 0.53
CA PHE A 258 31.84 5.95 -0.75
C PHE A 258 31.41 7.41 -0.94
N SER A 259 31.13 8.13 0.16
CA SER A 259 30.78 9.55 0.17
C SER A 259 32.01 10.47 0.31
N THR A 260 33.21 9.98 0.04
CA THR A 260 34.46 10.76 0.13
C THR A 260 35.27 10.61 -1.15
N ALA A 261 35.46 11.71 -1.90
CA ALA A 261 36.11 11.69 -3.21
C ALA A 261 37.50 11.01 -3.25
N LYS A 262 38.28 11.13 -2.17
CA LYS A 262 39.62 10.54 -2.07
C LYS A 262 39.62 9.01 -1.91
N SER A 263 38.55 8.42 -1.40
CA SER A 263 38.47 7.00 -1.01
C SER A 263 37.37 6.22 -1.73
N ALA A 264 36.42 6.88 -2.39
CA ALA A 264 35.26 6.22 -2.98
C ALA A 264 35.65 5.15 -4.01
N LYS A 265 36.63 5.45 -4.88
CA LYS A 265 37.11 4.51 -5.90
C LYS A 265 37.77 3.27 -5.29
N SER A 266 38.68 3.46 -4.33
CA SER A 266 39.34 2.34 -3.65
C SER A 266 38.35 1.49 -2.84
N ALA A 267 37.36 2.13 -2.20
CA ALA A 267 36.29 1.42 -1.50
C ALA A 267 35.40 0.61 -2.44
N MET A 268 35.05 1.15 -3.61
CA MET A 268 34.29 0.42 -4.65
C MET A 268 35.09 -0.75 -5.23
N GLU A 269 36.38 -0.58 -5.48
CA GLU A 269 37.23 -1.66 -5.98
C GLU A 269 37.40 -2.78 -4.94
N ASP A 270 37.65 -2.44 -3.67
CA ASP A 270 37.68 -3.40 -2.57
C ASP A 270 36.33 -4.14 -2.44
N LEU A 271 35.21 -3.44 -2.59
CA LEU A 271 33.88 -4.04 -2.53
C LEU A 271 33.65 -5.05 -3.67
N ILE A 272 33.78 -4.61 -4.93
CA ILE A 272 33.51 -5.44 -6.11
C ILE A 272 34.45 -6.65 -6.18
N SER A 273 35.73 -6.47 -5.81
CA SER A 273 36.72 -7.54 -5.83
C SER A 273 36.40 -8.66 -4.83
N ASN A 274 35.90 -8.33 -3.64
CA ASN A 274 35.63 -9.29 -2.58
C ASN A 274 34.22 -9.89 -2.59
N ILE A 275 33.23 -9.30 -3.30
CA ILE A 275 31.87 -9.87 -3.36
C ILE A 275 31.88 -11.30 -3.91
N ASP A 276 31.43 -12.25 -3.12
CA ASP A 276 31.20 -13.62 -3.56
C ASP A 276 29.76 -13.76 -4.09
N ALA A 277 29.57 -13.46 -5.39
CA ALA A 277 28.30 -13.64 -6.10
C ALA A 277 28.46 -14.02 -7.57
N THR A 278 27.44 -14.66 -8.14
CA THR A 278 27.35 -14.96 -9.58
C THR A 278 26.96 -13.69 -10.34
N HIS A 279 25.91 -13.02 -9.88
CA HIS A 279 25.34 -11.83 -10.51
C HIS A 279 25.60 -10.61 -9.63
N ILE A 280 26.12 -9.53 -10.22
CA ILE A 280 26.25 -8.23 -9.54
C ILE A 280 25.50 -7.18 -10.34
N LEU A 281 24.57 -6.49 -9.68
CA LEU A 281 23.93 -5.28 -10.18
C LEU A 281 24.39 -4.07 -9.37
N LEU A 282 24.83 -3.03 -10.06
CA LEU A 282 25.22 -1.76 -9.45
C LEU A 282 24.33 -0.64 -9.99
N SER A 283 23.60 0.02 -9.09
CA SER A 283 22.96 1.30 -9.38
C SER A 283 23.89 2.46 -9.04
N TYR A 284 24.00 3.42 -9.95
CA TYR A 284 24.83 4.61 -9.76
C TYR A 284 24.24 5.82 -10.50
N ASN A 285 24.73 7.02 -10.22
CA ASN A 285 24.27 8.24 -10.89
C ASN A 285 25.39 8.88 -11.70
N THR A 286 25.07 9.50 -12.84
CA THR A 286 26.07 10.18 -13.69
C THR A 286 26.78 11.35 -12.99
N GLU A 287 26.20 11.93 -11.93
CA GLU A 287 26.82 12.94 -11.06
C GLU A 287 27.60 12.34 -9.88
N GLY A 288 27.85 11.03 -9.89
CA GLY A 288 28.57 10.35 -8.84
C GLY A 288 30.06 10.72 -8.79
N ILE A 289 30.66 10.49 -7.62
CA ILE A 289 32.07 10.76 -7.33
C ILE A 289 32.99 9.97 -8.27
N ILE A 290 32.66 8.71 -8.55
CA ILE A 290 33.45 7.85 -9.43
C ILE A 290 32.93 8.05 -10.86
N PRO A 291 33.76 8.51 -11.81
CA PRO A 291 33.31 8.71 -13.18
C PRO A 291 32.80 7.41 -13.81
N GLU A 292 31.76 7.51 -14.63
CA GLU A 292 31.14 6.36 -15.31
C GLU A 292 32.17 5.47 -16.03
N LYS A 293 33.10 6.08 -16.77
CA LYS A 293 34.16 5.35 -17.49
C LYS A 293 35.03 4.53 -16.53
N GLU A 294 35.35 5.07 -15.37
CA GLU A 294 36.17 4.36 -14.37
C GLU A 294 35.39 3.22 -13.73
N LEU A 295 34.09 3.39 -13.46
CA LEU A 295 33.22 2.31 -12.99
C LEU A 295 33.09 1.20 -14.03
N LEU A 296 32.92 1.55 -15.30
CA LEU A 296 32.81 0.57 -16.39
C LEU A 296 34.09 -0.26 -16.50
N GLU A 297 35.27 0.37 -16.47
CA GLU A 297 36.56 -0.34 -16.50
C GLU A 297 36.78 -1.21 -15.24
N LEU A 298 36.37 -0.72 -14.07
CA LEU A 298 36.41 -1.49 -12.83
C LEU A 298 35.52 -2.74 -12.91
N LEU A 299 34.28 -2.60 -13.37
CA LEU A 299 33.34 -3.71 -13.50
C LEU A 299 33.82 -4.71 -14.56
N LYS A 300 34.34 -4.25 -15.70
CA LYS A 300 34.95 -5.11 -16.73
C LYS A 300 36.06 -5.99 -16.16
N LYS A 301 36.94 -5.42 -15.32
CA LYS A 301 38.06 -6.13 -14.68
C LYS A 301 37.61 -7.37 -13.89
N TYR A 302 36.43 -7.33 -13.27
CA TYR A 302 35.91 -8.40 -12.42
C TYR A 302 34.76 -9.20 -13.05
N SER A 303 34.40 -8.89 -14.30
CA SER A 303 33.37 -9.62 -15.05
C SER A 303 33.95 -10.78 -15.87
N ILE A 304 33.17 -11.85 -16.01
CA ILE A 304 33.46 -12.91 -16.97
C ILE A 304 33.44 -12.30 -18.39
N ASN A 305 34.42 -12.72 -19.20
CA ASN A 305 34.58 -12.28 -20.58
C ASN A 305 34.72 -10.75 -20.75
N LYS A 306 35.03 -10.00 -19.68
CA LYS A 306 35.11 -8.53 -19.68
C LYS A 306 33.80 -7.86 -20.17
N HIS A 307 32.67 -8.52 -19.97
CA HIS A 307 31.36 -8.03 -20.40
C HIS A 307 30.63 -7.28 -19.28
N VAL A 308 30.11 -6.11 -19.61
CA VAL A 308 29.27 -5.29 -18.72
C VAL A 308 28.07 -4.82 -19.53
N GLU A 309 26.85 -5.11 -19.06
CA GLU A 309 25.64 -4.49 -19.60
C GLU A 309 25.35 -3.21 -18.81
N LEU A 310 24.99 -2.13 -19.52
CA LEU A 310 24.64 -0.84 -18.94
C LEU A 310 23.29 -0.39 -19.49
N GLU A 311 22.34 -0.17 -18.59
CA GLU A 311 21.08 0.51 -18.89
C GLU A 311 21.12 1.94 -18.35
N ARG A 312 20.73 2.90 -19.19
CA ARG A 312 20.61 4.32 -18.82
C ARG A 312 19.14 4.66 -18.61
N ILE A 313 18.82 5.16 -17.43
CA ILE A 313 17.45 5.49 -17.04
C ILE A 313 17.39 7.01 -16.83
N PRO A 314 16.70 7.76 -17.72
CA PRO A 314 16.64 9.22 -17.63
C PRO A 314 16.04 9.69 -16.30
N TYR A 315 16.74 10.59 -15.61
CA TYR A 315 16.32 11.10 -14.31
C TYR A 315 15.86 12.57 -14.41
N ARG A 316 14.59 12.85 -14.07
CA ARG A 316 14.07 14.23 -14.05
C ARG A 316 14.42 14.91 -12.72
N LYS A 317 15.39 15.84 -12.73
CA LYS A 317 15.59 16.79 -11.62
C LYS A 317 14.39 17.75 -11.48
N TYR A 318 14.04 18.11 -10.25
CA TYR A 318 13.27 19.32 -9.97
C TYR A 318 14.06 20.53 -10.50
N LYS A 319 13.47 21.33 -11.39
CA LYS A 319 14.14 22.46 -12.06
C LYS A 319 14.53 23.56 -11.05
N SER A 320 15.81 23.67 -10.70
CA SER A 320 16.37 24.92 -10.16
C SER A 320 16.78 25.85 -11.31
N LYS A 321 16.62 27.16 -11.12
CA LYS A 321 16.56 28.19 -12.17
C LYS A 321 17.78 28.38 -13.10
N ASN A 322 18.90 27.68 -12.95
CA ASN A 322 20.09 27.90 -13.79
C ASN A 322 20.65 26.57 -14.32
N LYS A 323 20.72 26.42 -15.65
CA LYS A 323 21.38 25.30 -16.35
C LYS A 323 22.79 25.71 -16.80
N PRO A 324 23.81 24.86 -16.64
CA PRO A 324 24.77 24.58 -17.68
C PRO A 324 24.20 23.52 -18.64
N LEU A 325 24.56 23.61 -19.91
CA LEU A 325 24.30 22.58 -20.92
C LEU A 325 25.28 21.40 -20.75
N ASP A 326 24.83 20.21 -21.18
CA ASP A 326 25.63 19.16 -21.86
C ASP A 326 25.81 17.76 -21.25
N THR A 327 25.03 17.32 -20.25
CA THR A 327 24.80 15.87 -20.01
C THR A 327 23.40 15.62 -19.48
N GLU A 328 22.63 14.72 -20.11
CA GLU A 328 21.36 14.26 -19.56
C GLU A 328 21.63 13.45 -18.28
N LEU A 329 21.19 13.97 -17.13
CA LEU A 329 21.29 13.28 -15.85
C LEU A 329 20.57 11.93 -15.91
N CYS A 330 21.30 10.85 -15.70
CA CYS A 330 20.77 9.49 -15.73
C CYS A 330 21.07 8.75 -14.42
N GLU A 331 20.17 7.85 -14.04
CA GLU A 331 20.53 6.69 -13.25
C GLU A 331 21.16 5.65 -14.20
N LEU A 332 22.25 5.05 -13.75
CA LEU A 332 23.04 4.05 -14.44
C LEU A 332 22.83 2.72 -13.72
N LEU A 333 22.34 1.72 -14.44
CA LEU A 333 22.20 0.36 -13.94
C LEU A 333 23.18 -0.54 -14.68
N PHE A 334 24.22 -0.96 -13.98
CA PHE A 334 25.23 -1.88 -14.50
C PHE A 334 24.91 -3.30 -14.07
N TYR A 335 25.14 -4.24 -14.97
CA TYR A 335 25.13 -5.67 -14.69
C TYR A 335 26.47 -6.30 -15.09
N ILE A 336 27.00 -7.15 -14.22
CA ILE A 336 28.07 -8.09 -14.56
C ILE A 336 27.75 -9.49 -14.05
N GLN A 337 28.18 -10.48 -14.81
CA GLN A 337 28.37 -11.84 -14.32
C GLN A 337 29.80 -11.98 -13.80
N LYS A 338 29.97 -12.27 -12.51
CA LYS A 338 31.29 -12.43 -11.87
C LYS A 338 31.75 -13.89 -11.82
N LYS A 339 30.83 -14.85 -11.72
CA LYS A 339 31.12 -16.29 -11.67
C LYS A 339 30.26 -17.08 -12.68
N PRO A 340 30.68 -18.28 -13.12
CA PRO A 340 29.84 -19.13 -13.96
C PRO A 340 28.54 -19.51 -13.25
N PHE A 341 27.52 -19.88 -14.02
CA PHE A 341 26.27 -20.42 -13.46
C PHE A 341 26.54 -21.68 -12.64
N LYS A 342 25.74 -21.87 -11.57
CA LYS A 342 25.64 -23.18 -10.94
C LYS A 342 24.90 -24.12 -11.91
N GLU A 343 25.34 -25.37 -12.01
CA GLU A 343 24.65 -26.38 -12.83
C GLU A 343 23.22 -26.58 -12.31
N LYS A 344 22.24 -26.70 -13.22
CA LYS A 344 20.83 -26.96 -12.86
C LYS A 344 20.74 -28.31 -12.14
N GLN A 345 20.66 -28.30 -10.82
CA GLN A 345 20.11 -29.43 -10.09
C GLN A 345 18.59 -29.40 -10.28
N THR A 346 18.02 -30.53 -10.68
CA THR A 346 16.57 -30.74 -10.73
C THR A 346 16.00 -30.56 -9.32
N ILE A 347 15.29 -29.46 -9.09
CA ILE A 347 14.56 -29.19 -7.84
C ILE A 347 13.05 -29.33 -8.13
N PRO A 348 12.26 -29.88 -7.18
CA PRO A 348 10.87 -30.26 -7.42
C PRO A 348 9.94 -29.06 -7.64
N ASN A 349 8.76 -29.36 -8.19
CA ASN A 349 7.63 -28.47 -8.39
C ASN A 349 7.52 -27.37 -7.32
N TYR A 350 7.48 -26.12 -7.79
CA TYR A 350 7.03 -24.97 -7.02
C TYR A 350 5.64 -25.28 -6.44
N GLU A 351 5.57 -25.51 -5.12
CA GLU A 351 4.30 -25.48 -4.39
C GLU A 351 3.79 -24.04 -4.29
N GLU A 352 2.47 -23.89 -4.49
CA GLU A 352 1.77 -22.62 -4.37
C GLU A 352 2.01 -21.97 -3.00
N PHE A 353 2.48 -20.74 -3.08
CA PHE A 353 2.72 -19.84 -1.97
C PHE A 353 1.40 -19.51 -1.24
N LYS A 354 1.19 -20.07 -0.04
CA LYS A 354 0.09 -19.67 0.86
C LYS A 354 0.54 -18.47 1.70
N LEU A 355 0.05 -17.28 1.38
CA LEU A 355 0.23 -16.07 2.20
C LEU A 355 -0.83 -16.00 3.31
N THR A 356 -0.37 -15.72 4.53
CA THR A 356 -1.20 -15.48 5.73
C THR A 356 -1.73 -14.04 5.79
N GLN A 357 -2.75 -13.84 6.63
CA GLN A 357 -3.62 -12.66 6.72
C GLN A 357 -2.97 -11.32 7.11
N ASP A 358 -1.64 -11.16 7.24
CA ASP A 358 -1.03 -10.01 7.94
C ASP A 358 -0.35 -8.95 7.03
N TYR A 359 -0.52 -9.06 5.72
CA TYR A 359 0.16 -8.20 4.73
C TYR A 359 -0.27 -6.72 4.76
N PHE A 360 -1.35 -6.34 5.44
CA PHE A 360 -1.80 -4.95 5.52
C PHE A 360 -2.42 -4.64 6.89
N PRO A 361 -2.11 -3.48 7.52
CA PRO A 361 -2.66 -3.13 8.84
C PRO A 361 -4.19 -3.04 8.77
N GLN A 362 -4.91 -3.75 9.65
CA GLN A 362 -6.38 -3.81 9.58
C GLN A 362 -7.01 -2.41 9.63
N LYS A 363 -7.67 -2.00 8.54
CA LYS A 363 -8.59 -0.86 8.56
C LYS A 363 -9.90 -1.31 9.20
N LYS A 364 -10.45 -0.50 10.11
CA LYS A 364 -11.77 -0.75 10.72
C LYS A 364 -12.90 -0.91 9.69
N LEU A 365 -12.77 -0.28 8.51
CA LEU A 365 -13.65 -0.46 7.36
C LEU A 365 -12.81 -0.59 6.08
N VAL A 366 -13.17 -1.54 5.23
CA VAL A 366 -12.55 -1.86 3.95
C VAL A 366 -13.31 -1.16 2.83
N LYS A 367 -12.62 -0.34 2.03
CA LYS A 367 -13.21 0.32 0.87
C LYS A 367 -12.99 -0.52 -0.38
N SER A 368 -14.01 -0.62 -1.24
CA SER A 368 -13.85 -1.21 -2.57
C SER A 368 -12.72 -0.53 -3.37
N PRO A 369 -11.94 -1.29 -4.17
CA PRO A 369 -10.99 -0.73 -5.13
C PRO A 369 -11.69 -0.01 -6.27
N LEU A 370 -12.98 -0.24 -6.46
CA LEU A 370 -13.77 0.33 -7.53
C LEU A 370 -14.34 1.67 -7.11
N ASN A 371 -14.21 2.67 -7.97
CA ASN A 371 -14.95 3.91 -7.81
C ASN A 371 -16.38 3.75 -8.36
N TYR A 372 -17.17 2.94 -7.67
CA TYR A 372 -18.53 2.62 -8.08
C TYR A 372 -19.50 3.73 -7.67
N ILE A 373 -20.36 4.16 -8.59
CA ILE A 373 -21.36 5.20 -8.33
C ILE A 373 -22.39 4.62 -7.35
N GLY A 374 -22.85 5.43 -6.39
CA GLY A 374 -23.78 4.98 -5.35
C GLY A 374 -23.13 4.20 -4.20
N GLY A 375 -21.82 3.96 -4.22
CA GLY A 375 -21.13 3.17 -3.20
C GLY A 375 -21.32 3.69 -1.77
N LYS A 376 -21.86 2.84 -0.89
CA LYS A 376 -22.28 3.15 0.49
C LYS A 376 -21.17 3.26 1.52
N TYR A 377 -19.90 3.31 1.11
CA TYR A 377 -18.76 3.32 2.03
C TYR A 377 -18.85 4.41 3.11
N ARG A 378 -19.36 5.60 2.77
CA ARG A 378 -19.51 6.72 3.73
C ARG A 378 -20.64 6.50 4.75
N LEU A 379 -21.63 5.69 4.40
CA LEU A 379 -22.81 5.38 5.21
C LEU A 379 -22.61 4.13 6.07
N LEU A 380 -21.55 3.35 5.87
CA LEU A 380 -21.27 2.11 6.62
C LEU A 380 -21.37 2.27 8.14
N LYS A 381 -20.88 3.40 8.68
CA LYS A 381 -20.95 3.66 10.13
C LYS A 381 -22.38 3.78 10.67
N GLN A 382 -23.34 4.13 9.82
CA GLN A 382 -24.75 4.28 10.18
C GLN A 382 -25.54 3.02 9.87
N ILE A 383 -25.26 2.34 8.75
CA ILE A 383 -26.04 1.17 8.32
C ILE A 383 -25.61 -0.12 9.05
N LEU A 384 -24.30 -0.35 9.28
CA LEU A 384 -23.82 -1.60 9.89
C LEU A 384 -24.38 -1.83 11.31
N PRO A 385 -24.51 -0.81 12.19
CA PRO A 385 -25.15 -0.99 13.49
C PRO A 385 -26.63 -1.39 13.44
N LEU A 386 -27.31 -1.15 12.31
CA LEU A 386 -28.73 -1.50 12.10
C LEU A 386 -28.90 -2.91 11.54
N PHE A 387 -27.82 -3.57 11.10
CA PHE A 387 -27.85 -4.93 10.59
C PHE A 387 -27.99 -5.94 11.74
N PRO A 388 -28.62 -7.10 11.49
CA PRO A 388 -28.71 -8.14 12.50
C PRO A 388 -27.33 -8.68 12.87
N LYS A 389 -27.20 -9.17 14.09
CA LYS A 389 -26.01 -9.93 14.55
C LYS A 389 -26.16 -11.41 14.20
N ASN A 390 -25.03 -12.13 14.16
CA ASN A 390 -24.96 -13.58 13.93
C ASN A 390 -25.65 -14.01 12.62
N ILE A 391 -25.16 -13.47 11.50
CA ILE A 391 -25.69 -13.77 10.16
C ILE A 391 -25.04 -15.06 9.66
N LYS A 392 -25.85 -16.06 9.30
CA LYS A 392 -25.35 -17.29 8.68
C LYS A 392 -24.93 -17.02 7.23
N THR A 393 -25.90 -16.68 6.37
CA THR A 393 -25.62 -16.24 4.99
C THR A 393 -25.99 -14.78 4.82
N PHE A 394 -25.02 -13.97 4.42
CA PHE A 394 -25.23 -12.61 3.96
C PHE A 394 -25.35 -12.57 2.44
N VAL A 395 -26.41 -11.96 1.93
CA VAL A 395 -26.61 -11.75 0.49
C VAL A 395 -26.57 -10.26 0.20
N ASP A 396 -25.57 -9.82 -0.56
CA ASP A 396 -25.51 -8.47 -1.16
C ASP A 396 -26.12 -8.58 -2.57
N LEU A 397 -27.43 -8.35 -2.69
CA LEU A 397 -28.21 -8.78 -3.87
C LEU A 397 -27.93 -7.94 -5.13
N LEU A 398 -27.51 -6.69 -4.92
CA LEU A 398 -27.18 -5.68 -5.93
C LEU A 398 -25.82 -5.09 -5.58
N SER A 399 -24.82 -5.96 -5.49
CA SER A 399 -23.58 -5.69 -4.78
C SER A 399 -22.75 -4.56 -5.38
N GLY A 400 -22.81 -4.33 -6.69
CA GLY A 400 -22.09 -3.29 -7.41
C GLY A 400 -20.59 -3.31 -7.11
N GLY A 401 -20.13 -2.33 -6.32
CA GLY A 401 -18.74 -2.28 -5.85
C GLY A 401 -18.41 -3.18 -4.66
N ALA A 402 -19.36 -3.98 -4.16
CA ALA A 402 -19.26 -4.82 -2.95
C ALA A 402 -18.82 -4.05 -1.68
N ASN A 403 -19.13 -2.75 -1.59
CA ASN A 403 -18.70 -1.92 -0.46
C ASN A 403 -19.38 -2.29 0.86
N VAL A 404 -20.63 -2.77 0.81
CA VAL A 404 -21.37 -3.16 2.01
C VAL A 404 -20.95 -4.54 2.45
N GLY A 405 -21.14 -5.57 1.61
CA GLY A 405 -20.88 -6.94 2.03
C GLY A 405 -19.46 -7.25 2.48
N ILE A 406 -18.43 -6.59 1.94
CA ILE A 406 -17.04 -6.79 2.38
C ILE A 406 -16.81 -6.41 3.87
N ASN A 407 -17.70 -5.57 4.43
CA ASN A 407 -17.64 -5.06 5.80
C ASN A 407 -18.67 -5.70 6.75
N VAL A 408 -19.52 -6.62 6.26
CA VAL A 408 -20.47 -7.35 7.11
C VAL A 408 -19.78 -8.56 7.74
N GLU A 409 -20.17 -8.91 8.96
CA GLU A 409 -19.76 -10.15 9.63
C GLU A 409 -20.83 -11.24 9.43
N ALA A 410 -20.47 -12.31 8.71
CA ALA A 410 -21.33 -13.45 8.42
C ALA A 410 -20.48 -14.72 8.21
N GLU A 411 -21.09 -15.90 8.21
CA GLU A 411 -20.40 -17.17 7.95
C GLU A 411 -20.19 -17.44 6.45
N LYS A 412 -21.18 -17.08 5.62
CA LYS A 412 -21.19 -17.23 4.16
C LYS A 412 -21.65 -15.93 3.50
N TYR A 413 -21.08 -15.61 2.35
CA TYR A 413 -21.35 -14.38 1.60
C TYR A 413 -21.74 -14.71 0.17
N ILE A 414 -22.81 -14.10 -0.32
CA ILE A 414 -23.23 -14.15 -1.72
C ILE A 414 -23.29 -12.71 -2.23
N PHE A 415 -22.39 -12.38 -3.15
CA PHE A 415 -22.39 -11.11 -3.85
C PHE A 415 -23.06 -11.32 -5.21
N ASN A 416 -24.28 -10.81 -5.37
CA ASN A 416 -24.99 -10.88 -6.64
C ASN A 416 -24.92 -9.53 -7.34
N ASP A 417 -24.66 -9.52 -8.65
CA ASP A 417 -24.83 -8.34 -9.49
C ASP A 417 -24.95 -8.79 -10.94
N MET A 418 -25.90 -8.22 -11.68
CA MET A 418 -26.07 -8.56 -13.10
C MET A 418 -24.85 -8.17 -13.96
N ASN A 419 -24.00 -7.27 -13.48
CA ASN A 419 -22.79 -6.86 -14.16
C ASN A 419 -21.66 -7.89 -13.96
N TYR A 420 -21.74 -8.97 -14.74
CA TYR A 420 -20.76 -10.06 -14.71
C TYR A 420 -19.32 -9.59 -14.93
N LEU A 421 -19.09 -8.49 -15.67
CA LEU A 421 -17.74 -7.95 -15.90
C LEU A 421 -17.11 -7.41 -14.61
N ILE A 422 -17.92 -6.84 -13.71
CA ILE A 422 -17.47 -6.39 -12.39
C ILE A 422 -17.26 -7.58 -11.46
N ASN A 423 -18.18 -8.55 -11.48
CA ASN A 423 -18.02 -9.79 -10.71
C ASN A 423 -16.79 -10.58 -11.14
N ASP A 424 -16.45 -10.63 -12.43
CA ASP A 424 -15.25 -11.26 -12.93
C ASP A 424 -13.97 -10.59 -12.42
N MET A 425 -13.99 -9.27 -12.19
CA MET A 425 -12.89 -8.57 -11.53
C MET A 425 -12.74 -9.04 -10.08
N PHE A 426 -13.84 -9.17 -9.34
CA PHE A 426 -13.79 -9.68 -7.98
C PHE A 426 -13.42 -11.16 -7.90
N ARG A 427 -13.87 -12.00 -8.84
CA ARG A 427 -13.43 -13.39 -8.99
C ARG A 427 -11.93 -13.47 -9.25
N LEU A 428 -11.38 -12.57 -10.09
CA LEU A 428 -9.95 -12.45 -10.31
C LEU A 428 -9.22 -12.05 -9.01
N PHE A 429 -9.72 -11.04 -8.30
CA PHE A 429 -9.13 -10.62 -7.02
C PHE A 429 -9.17 -11.73 -5.98
N GLN A 430 -10.25 -12.51 -5.93
CA GLN A 430 -10.39 -13.65 -5.02
C GLN A 430 -9.39 -14.77 -5.33
N LYS A 431 -9.15 -15.07 -6.62
CA LYS A 431 -8.31 -16.21 -7.05
C LYS A 431 -6.82 -15.87 -7.16
N MET A 432 -6.47 -14.68 -7.62
CA MET A 432 -5.10 -14.33 -8.00
C MET A 432 -4.32 -13.70 -6.83
N PRO A 433 -3.04 -14.03 -6.60
CA PRO A 433 -2.21 -13.37 -5.59
C PRO A 433 -2.14 -11.85 -5.79
N ILE A 434 -2.18 -11.08 -4.69
CA ILE A 434 -2.25 -9.61 -4.79
C ILE A 434 -0.98 -9.04 -5.42
N GLU A 435 0.16 -9.65 -5.18
CA GLU A 435 1.46 -9.30 -5.77
C GLU A 435 1.41 -9.47 -7.28
N THR A 436 0.82 -10.57 -7.77
CA THR A 436 0.66 -10.82 -9.21
C THR A 436 -0.33 -9.86 -9.83
N ILE A 437 -1.42 -9.52 -9.14
CA ILE A 437 -2.36 -8.48 -9.59
C ILE A 437 -1.62 -7.14 -9.74
N LEU A 438 -0.88 -6.73 -8.70
CA LEU A 438 -0.15 -5.47 -8.69
C LEU A 438 0.93 -5.43 -9.75
N SER A 439 1.75 -6.48 -9.88
CA SER A 439 2.81 -6.54 -10.89
C SER A 439 2.23 -6.50 -12.30
N SER A 440 1.09 -7.17 -12.53
CA SER A 440 0.41 -7.16 -13.83
C SER A 440 -0.20 -5.79 -14.15
N ILE A 441 -0.76 -5.09 -13.16
CA ILE A 441 -1.22 -3.69 -13.32
C ILE A 441 -0.06 -2.78 -13.71
N GLU A 442 1.05 -2.83 -12.96
CA GLU A 442 2.23 -1.99 -13.23
C GLU A 442 2.85 -2.32 -14.60
N TYR A 443 2.84 -3.60 -14.99
CA TYR A 443 3.26 -4.05 -16.31
C TYR A 443 2.39 -3.44 -17.41
N ARG A 444 1.05 -3.49 -17.30
CA ARG A 444 0.15 -2.85 -18.27
C ARG A 444 0.34 -1.34 -18.34
N ILE A 445 0.51 -0.69 -17.20
CA ILE A 445 0.80 0.76 -17.13
C ILE A 445 2.09 1.07 -17.89
N SER A 446 3.14 0.29 -17.70
CA SER A 446 4.42 0.45 -18.38
C SER A 446 4.31 0.17 -19.89
N GLN A 447 3.74 -0.98 -20.27
CA GLN A 447 3.58 -1.44 -21.66
C GLN A 447 2.87 -0.42 -22.55
N TYR A 448 1.79 0.19 -22.04
CA TYR A 448 0.99 1.17 -22.76
C TYR A 448 1.36 2.62 -22.42
N GLN A 449 2.39 2.82 -21.60
CA GLN A 449 2.84 4.13 -21.10
C GLN A 449 1.67 4.95 -20.52
N LEU A 450 0.78 4.29 -19.78
CA LEU A 450 -0.42 4.90 -19.24
C LEU A 450 -0.03 5.99 -18.23
N SER A 451 -0.57 7.19 -18.43
CA SER A 451 -0.31 8.33 -17.57
C SER A 451 -1.50 9.28 -17.61
N LYS A 452 -1.49 10.30 -16.75
CA LYS A 452 -2.54 11.33 -16.72
C LYS A 452 -2.64 12.14 -18.01
N THR A 453 -1.64 12.09 -18.88
CA THR A 453 -1.54 12.91 -20.09
C THR A 453 -1.51 12.11 -21.39
N ASN A 454 -1.19 10.82 -21.34
CA ASN A 454 -1.04 9.97 -22.53
C ASN A 454 -2.38 9.36 -22.97
N GLU A 455 -3.17 10.14 -23.70
CA GLU A 455 -4.45 9.68 -24.26
C GLU A 455 -4.25 8.61 -25.35
N GLU A 456 -3.20 8.72 -26.16
CA GLU A 456 -2.93 7.76 -27.23
C GLU A 456 -2.68 6.35 -26.67
N GLY A 457 -1.83 6.24 -25.64
CA GLY A 457 -1.59 4.98 -24.92
C GLY A 457 -2.87 4.40 -24.31
N PHE A 458 -3.74 5.26 -23.73
CA PHE A 458 -5.04 4.85 -23.22
C PHE A 458 -5.97 4.33 -24.32
N LEU A 459 -6.07 5.04 -25.45
CA LEU A 459 -6.94 4.64 -26.57
C LEU A 459 -6.48 3.33 -27.19
N LYS A 460 -5.17 3.13 -27.33
CA LYS A 460 -4.58 1.86 -27.77
C LYS A 460 -4.94 0.73 -26.79
N PHE A 461 -4.70 0.93 -25.49
CA PHE A 461 -5.01 -0.06 -24.48
C PHE A 461 -6.52 -0.41 -24.44
N ARG A 462 -7.39 0.58 -24.62
CA ARG A 462 -8.84 0.38 -24.71
C ARG A 462 -9.23 -0.45 -25.94
N SER A 463 -8.59 -0.19 -27.08
CA SER A 463 -8.79 -0.98 -28.29
C SER A 463 -8.38 -2.44 -28.08
N ASP A 464 -7.22 -2.67 -27.49
CA ASP A 464 -6.69 -4.02 -27.25
C ASP A 464 -7.57 -4.79 -26.26
N TYR A 465 -8.05 -4.14 -25.19
CA TYR A 465 -9.04 -4.72 -24.28
C TYR A 465 -10.35 -5.07 -25.01
N ASN A 466 -10.88 -4.18 -25.84
CA ASN A 466 -12.13 -4.46 -26.57
C ASN A 466 -11.98 -5.62 -27.57
N ASN A 467 -10.76 -5.91 -28.03
CA ASN A 467 -10.45 -7.06 -28.88
C ASN A 467 -10.24 -8.36 -28.08
N ASN A 468 -9.71 -8.25 -26.85
CA ASN A 468 -9.47 -9.40 -25.97
C ASN A 468 -9.79 -9.04 -24.49
N PRO A 469 -11.09 -8.99 -24.12
CA PRO A 469 -11.50 -8.51 -22.81
C PRO A 469 -11.02 -9.43 -21.69
N ASN A 470 -10.46 -8.85 -20.63
CA ASN A 470 -10.13 -9.56 -19.41
C ASN A 470 -10.28 -8.67 -18.16
N PRO A 471 -10.52 -9.24 -16.97
CA PRO A 471 -10.93 -8.44 -15.82
C PRO A 471 -9.81 -7.52 -15.28
N LEU A 472 -8.55 -7.96 -15.37
CA LEU A 472 -7.41 -7.14 -14.95
C LEU A 472 -7.32 -5.87 -15.81
N ASP A 473 -7.37 -6.03 -17.13
CA ASP A 473 -7.26 -4.90 -18.05
C ASP A 473 -8.45 -3.95 -17.93
N LEU A 474 -9.65 -4.45 -17.63
CA LEU A 474 -10.82 -3.63 -17.32
C LEU A 474 -10.57 -2.76 -16.07
N TYR A 475 -10.00 -3.33 -15.01
CA TYR A 475 -9.64 -2.57 -13.81
C TYR A 475 -8.59 -1.48 -14.12
N VAL A 476 -7.54 -1.81 -14.87
CA VAL A 476 -6.52 -0.84 -15.28
C VAL A 476 -7.15 0.26 -16.14
N LEU A 477 -7.98 -0.07 -17.13
CA LEU A 477 -8.67 0.91 -17.97
C LEU A 477 -9.52 1.87 -17.16
N SER A 478 -10.33 1.34 -16.23
CA SER A 478 -11.15 2.17 -15.34
C SER A 478 -10.29 3.17 -14.55
N SER A 479 -9.08 2.78 -14.14
CA SER A 479 -8.16 3.62 -13.37
C SER A 479 -7.66 4.87 -14.12
N PHE A 480 -7.69 4.85 -15.45
CA PHE A 480 -7.30 5.97 -16.32
C PHE A 480 -8.48 6.61 -17.06
N SER A 481 -9.70 6.15 -16.81
CA SER A 481 -10.90 6.64 -17.49
C SER A 481 -11.55 7.84 -16.78
N TYR A 482 -12.38 8.59 -17.49
CA TYR A 482 -13.11 9.74 -16.98
C TYR A 482 -13.97 9.34 -15.77
N ASN A 483 -13.77 10.02 -14.64
CA ASN A 483 -14.40 9.73 -13.35
C ASN A 483 -14.27 8.27 -12.85
N TYR A 484 -13.35 7.48 -13.40
CA TYR A 484 -13.13 6.07 -13.05
C TYR A 484 -14.35 5.16 -13.26
N GLN A 485 -15.28 5.56 -14.13
CA GLN A 485 -16.55 4.84 -14.32
C GLN A 485 -16.38 3.60 -15.22
N PHE A 486 -17.22 2.61 -14.99
CA PHE A 486 -17.42 1.50 -15.90
C PHE A 486 -18.56 1.86 -16.86
N ARG A 487 -18.28 1.85 -18.17
CA ARG A 487 -19.25 2.20 -19.20
C ARG A 487 -18.99 1.34 -20.43
N PHE A 488 -20.04 0.67 -20.88
CA PHE A 488 -20.01 -0.18 -22.07
C PHE A 488 -21.03 0.31 -23.09
N ASN A 489 -20.88 -0.07 -24.35
CA ASN A 489 -21.93 0.11 -25.35
C ASN A 489 -22.80 -1.15 -25.45
N SER A 490 -23.81 -1.14 -26.33
CA SER A 490 -24.66 -2.31 -26.59
C SER A 490 -23.93 -3.53 -27.17
N LYS A 491 -22.68 -3.37 -27.61
CA LYS A 491 -21.79 -4.47 -28.03
C LYS A 491 -20.86 -4.95 -26.90
N MET A 492 -21.11 -4.54 -25.65
CA MET A 492 -20.29 -4.84 -24.49
C MET A 492 -18.84 -4.34 -24.57
N GLN A 493 -18.55 -3.39 -25.45
CA GLN A 493 -17.23 -2.78 -25.57
C GLN A 493 -17.11 -1.61 -24.59
N PHE A 494 -16.00 -1.54 -23.88
CA PHE A 494 -15.70 -0.43 -22.98
C PHE A 494 -15.52 0.87 -23.78
N ASN A 495 -16.31 1.89 -23.43
CA ASN A 495 -16.38 3.16 -24.17
C ASN A 495 -16.20 4.41 -23.29
N ASN A 496 -15.77 4.26 -22.03
CA ASN A 496 -15.51 5.43 -21.18
C ASN A 496 -14.35 6.28 -21.77
N PRO A 497 -14.47 7.62 -21.83
CA PRO A 497 -13.39 8.50 -22.30
C PRO A 497 -12.17 8.52 -21.37
N PHE A 498 -11.05 9.05 -21.87
CA PHE A 498 -9.82 9.23 -21.10
C PHE A 498 -9.98 10.27 -19.98
N GLY A 499 -9.51 9.95 -18.78
CA GLY A 499 -9.59 10.81 -17.59
C GLY A 499 -8.46 11.84 -17.51
N ARG A 500 -8.30 12.67 -18.53
CA ARG A 500 -7.17 13.60 -18.69
C ARG A 500 -6.88 14.41 -17.42
N ASN A 501 -5.60 14.49 -17.06
CA ASN A 501 -5.02 15.23 -15.93
C ASN A 501 -5.51 14.80 -14.53
N ARG A 502 -6.46 13.85 -14.43
CA ARG A 502 -7.13 13.52 -13.18
C ARG A 502 -6.99 12.05 -12.81
N SER A 503 -7.33 11.15 -13.73
CA SER A 503 -7.42 9.72 -13.47
C SER A 503 -6.08 9.03 -13.64
N SER A 504 -5.72 8.21 -12.65
CA SER A 504 -4.55 7.33 -12.66
C SER A 504 -4.72 6.26 -11.60
N PHE A 505 -4.12 5.09 -11.82
CA PHE A 505 -3.85 4.14 -10.74
C PHE A 505 -2.86 4.79 -9.76
N ASN A 506 -3.34 5.17 -8.58
CA ASN A 506 -2.57 5.91 -7.58
C ASN A 506 -2.46 5.11 -6.29
N GLU A 507 -1.58 5.54 -5.38
CA GLU A 507 -1.31 4.81 -4.12
C GLU A 507 -2.58 4.53 -3.30
N ARG A 508 -3.56 5.44 -3.30
CA ARG A 508 -4.83 5.21 -2.59
C ARG A 508 -5.68 4.10 -3.25
N MET A 509 -5.70 4.04 -4.58
CA MET A 509 -6.38 2.94 -5.29
C MET A 509 -5.67 1.61 -5.05
N LYS A 510 -4.33 1.62 -5.09
CA LYS A 510 -3.48 0.48 -4.77
C LYS A 510 -3.76 -0.06 -3.37
N GLU A 511 -3.78 0.82 -2.36
CA GLU A 511 -4.14 0.45 -0.99
C GLU A 511 -5.54 -0.17 -0.91
N ASN A 512 -6.56 0.44 -1.51
CA ASN A 512 -7.92 -0.11 -1.46
C ASN A 512 -7.99 -1.50 -2.11
N LEU A 513 -7.30 -1.70 -3.24
CA LEU A 513 -7.20 -3.01 -3.90
C LEU A 513 -6.58 -4.05 -2.99
N CYS A 514 -5.47 -3.71 -2.34
CA CYS A 514 -4.81 -4.57 -1.38
C CYS A 514 -5.75 -4.99 -0.22
N TYR A 515 -6.31 -4.02 0.50
CA TYR A 515 -7.18 -4.28 1.65
C TYR A 515 -8.41 -5.09 1.27
N PHE A 516 -9.05 -4.73 0.16
CA PHE A 516 -10.24 -5.42 -0.32
C PHE A 516 -9.94 -6.86 -0.73
N THR A 517 -8.87 -7.08 -1.49
CA THR A 517 -8.48 -8.40 -1.97
C THR A 517 -8.14 -9.33 -0.80
N GLN A 518 -7.36 -8.84 0.16
CA GLN A 518 -7.00 -9.59 1.36
C GLN A 518 -8.24 -9.98 2.18
N ARG A 519 -9.14 -9.02 2.43
CA ARG A 519 -10.40 -9.29 3.14
C ARG A 519 -11.26 -10.30 2.38
N LEU A 520 -11.42 -10.12 1.07
CA LEU A 520 -12.25 -10.97 0.22
C LEU A 520 -11.75 -12.43 0.20
N LYS A 521 -10.44 -12.64 0.17
CA LYS A 521 -9.84 -13.99 0.25
C LYS A 521 -10.08 -14.69 1.58
N GLY A 522 -10.26 -13.93 2.66
CA GLY A 522 -10.64 -14.47 3.97
C GLY A 522 -12.13 -14.77 4.10
N LEU A 523 -12.95 -14.50 3.09
CA LEU A 523 -14.39 -14.74 3.10
C LEU A 523 -14.75 -16.05 2.40
N ASN A 524 -15.73 -16.76 2.95
CA ASN A 524 -16.51 -17.76 2.21
C ASN A 524 -17.50 -17.04 1.26
N ALA A 525 -16.95 -16.39 0.24
CA ALA A 525 -17.68 -15.53 -0.68
C ALA A 525 -17.88 -16.20 -2.04
N THR A 526 -19.09 -16.09 -2.58
CA THR A 526 -19.44 -16.49 -3.96
C THR A 526 -19.98 -15.27 -4.71
N PHE A 527 -19.62 -15.15 -5.99
CA PHE A 527 -20.15 -14.11 -6.88
C PHE A 527 -21.11 -14.73 -7.90
N THR A 528 -22.34 -14.21 -7.99
CA THR A 528 -23.39 -14.65 -8.93
C THR A 528 -23.85 -13.51 -9.82
N ASP A 529 -24.21 -13.83 -11.05
CA ASP A 529 -24.50 -12.83 -12.10
C ASP A 529 -25.99 -12.74 -12.44
N ASN A 530 -26.85 -13.13 -11.50
CA ASN A 530 -28.28 -13.29 -11.76
C ASN A 530 -28.99 -11.93 -11.80
N PHE A 531 -30.03 -11.83 -12.63
CA PHE A 531 -31.01 -10.76 -12.49
C PHE A 531 -31.76 -10.90 -11.16
N ILE A 532 -32.28 -9.78 -10.65
CA ILE A 532 -32.87 -9.75 -9.30
C ILE A 532 -34.05 -10.73 -9.14
N HIS A 533 -34.90 -10.86 -10.17
CA HIS A 533 -36.04 -11.77 -10.14
C HIS A 533 -35.66 -13.25 -10.27
N GLU A 534 -34.48 -13.55 -10.83
CA GLU A 534 -33.95 -14.90 -11.03
C GLU A 534 -33.18 -15.42 -9.81
N PHE A 535 -32.82 -14.54 -8.87
CA PHE A 535 -32.05 -14.93 -7.70
C PHE A 535 -32.83 -15.92 -6.83
N ASP A 536 -32.30 -17.13 -6.68
CA ASP A 536 -32.95 -18.19 -5.91
C ASP A 536 -32.79 -17.96 -4.39
N ILE A 537 -33.93 -17.75 -3.73
CA ILE A 537 -34.04 -17.60 -2.27
C ILE A 537 -34.49 -18.89 -1.58
N SER A 538 -34.59 -20.02 -2.30
CA SER A 538 -35.12 -21.28 -1.78
C SER A 538 -34.32 -21.80 -0.58
N GLU A 539 -32.99 -21.72 -0.66
CA GLU A 539 -32.05 -22.16 0.37
C GLU A 539 -31.91 -21.21 1.57
N LEU A 540 -32.44 -19.99 1.47
CA LEU A 540 -32.38 -19.00 2.55
C LEU A 540 -33.46 -19.25 3.61
N ASN A 541 -33.11 -18.96 4.87
CA ASN A 541 -33.94 -19.12 6.06
C ASN A 541 -33.80 -17.93 7.03
N THR A 542 -34.46 -18.01 8.19
CA THR A 542 -34.55 -16.91 9.18
C THR A 542 -33.20 -16.50 9.80
N GLN A 543 -32.15 -17.33 9.69
CA GLN A 543 -30.79 -17.01 10.14
C GLN A 543 -29.98 -16.23 9.10
N ASP A 544 -30.49 -16.07 7.88
CA ASP A 544 -29.84 -15.35 6.80
C ASP A 544 -30.26 -13.87 6.79
N PHE A 545 -29.57 -13.06 5.99
CA PHE A 545 -29.82 -11.63 5.84
C PHE A 545 -29.56 -11.17 4.41
N VAL A 546 -30.54 -10.48 3.81
CA VAL A 546 -30.45 -9.97 2.43
C VAL A 546 -30.40 -8.44 2.43
N TYR A 547 -29.34 -7.88 1.87
CA TYR A 547 -29.18 -6.45 1.66
C TYR A 547 -29.43 -6.09 0.19
N LEU A 548 -30.20 -5.02 -0.02
CA LEU A 548 -30.52 -4.49 -1.34
C LEU A 548 -30.09 -3.02 -1.42
N ASP A 549 -29.32 -2.69 -2.45
CA ASP A 549 -28.93 -1.32 -2.80
C ASP A 549 -29.13 -1.06 -4.30
N PRO A 550 -30.40 -0.97 -4.75
CA PRO A 550 -30.70 -0.84 -6.16
C PRO A 550 -30.26 0.52 -6.72
N PRO A 551 -30.17 0.64 -8.05
CA PRO A 551 -30.32 1.92 -8.72
C PRO A 551 -31.54 2.70 -8.20
N TYR A 552 -31.37 3.97 -7.82
CA TYR A 552 -32.49 4.75 -7.26
C TYR A 552 -33.29 5.43 -8.36
N LEU A 553 -34.55 5.03 -8.54
CA LEU A 553 -35.47 5.47 -9.61
C LEU A 553 -35.54 7.01 -9.74
N ILE A 554 -35.63 7.74 -8.63
CA ILE A 554 -35.79 9.21 -8.62
C ILE A 554 -34.47 9.99 -8.77
N THR A 555 -33.33 9.31 -8.93
CA THR A 555 -32.01 9.94 -9.09
C THR A 555 -31.50 9.91 -10.53
N THR A 556 -30.46 10.69 -10.82
CA THR A 556 -29.80 10.71 -12.14
C THR A 556 -28.55 9.81 -12.17
N GLY A 557 -28.59 8.68 -11.47
CA GLY A 557 -27.51 7.69 -11.46
C GLY A 557 -27.31 7.12 -12.87
N SER A 558 -26.06 6.92 -13.28
CA SER A 558 -25.78 6.52 -14.65
C SER A 558 -26.11 5.06 -14.98
N TYR A 559 -26.52 4.29 -13.97
CA TYR A 559 -27.06 2.94 -14.09
C TYR A 559 -28.57 2.93 -14.37
N ASN A 560 -29.25 4.10 -14.30
CA ASN A 560 -30.69 4.23 -14.54
C ASN A 560 -31.04 4.44 -16.03
N ASP A 561 -30.04 4.57 -16.91
CA ASP A 561 -30.25 5.02 -18.30
C ASP A 561 -30.05 3.96 -19.39
N GLY A 562 -29.58 2.75 -19.03
CA GLY A 562 -29.58 1.56 -19.92
C GLY A 562 -28.63 1.64 -21.09
N ASN A 563 -28.07 2.82 -21.30
CA ASN A 563 -27.18 3.18 -22.40
C ASN A 563 -25.75 2.70 -22.13
N ARG A 564 -25.55 1.83 -21.12
CA ARG A 564 -24.25 1.40 -20.62
C ARG A 564 -24.00 -0.11 -20.70
N GLY A 565 -24.82 -0.83 -21.48
CA GLY A 565 -24.62 -2.25 -21.82
C GLY A 565 -25.37 -3.25 -20.94
N PHE A 566 -26.13 -2.78 -19.95
CA PHE A 566 -26.90 -3.60 -19.02
C PHE A 566 -28.35 -3.10 -18.93
N GLN A 567 -29.26 -3.95 -18.46
CA GLN A 567 -30.69 -3.64 -18.33
C GLN A 567 -30.91 -2.35 -17.52
N ASP A 568 -31.86 -1.56 -17.99
CA ASP A 568 -32.35 -0.36 -17.32
C ASP A 568 -32.97 -0.66 -15.95
N TRP A 569 -32.95 0.33 -15.06
CA TRP A 569 -33.75 0.30 -13.83
C TRP A 569 -34.97 1.21 -13.98
N SER A 570 -36.10 0.60 -14.35
CA SER A 570 -37.39 1.27 -14.49
C SER A 570 -38.35 0.87 -13.36
N GLU A 571 -39.59 1.38 -13.43
CA GLU A 571 -40.67 0.97 -12.52
C GLU A 571 -40.90 -0.56 -12.55
N GLU A 572 -40.68 -1.21 -13.69
CA GLU A 572 -40.80 -2.67 -13.83
C GLU A 572 -39.78 -3.40 -12.93
N GLN A 573 -38.51 -2.99 -12.96
CA GLN A 573 -37.45 -3.61 -12.14
C GLN A 573 -37.62 -3.27 -10.66
N GLU A 574 -38.12 -2.07 -10.33
CA GLU A 574 -38.48 -1.71 -8.96
C GLU A 574 -39.61 -2.62 -8.42
N LEU A 575 -40.62 -2.93 -9.24
CA LEU A 575 -41.69 -3.86 -8.88
C LEU A 575 -41.18 -5.30 -8.74
N GLU A 576 -40.30 -5.78 -9.61
CA GLU A 576 -39.65 -7.09 -9.48
C GLU A 576 -38.87 -7.20 -8.15
N MET A 577 -38.13 -6.15 -7.79
CA MET A 577 -37.46 -6.07 -6.49
C MET A 577 -38.46 -6.16 -5.33
N TYR A 578 -39.59 -5.45 -5.40
CA TYR A 578 -40.62 -5.53 -4.37
C TYR A 578 -41.18 -6.95 -4.23
N GLN A 579 -41.38 -7.68 -5.34
CA GLN A 579 -41.80 -9.09 -5.26
C GLN A 579 -40.75 -9.97 -4.56
N VAL A 580 -39.46 -9.74 -4.80
CA VAL A 580 -38.38 -10.44 -4.08
C VAL A 580 -38.44 -10.12 -2.58
N ILE A 581 -38.58 -8.85 -2.21
CA ILE A 581 -38.69 -8.40 -0.81
C ILE A 581 -39.90 -9.04 -0.12
N LEU A 582 -41.05 -9.11 -0.79
CA LEU A 582 -42.24 -9.74 -0.24
C LEU A 582 -42.04 -11.24 0.02
N ARG A 583 -41.44 -11.97 -0.92
CA ARG A 583 -41.12 -13.39 -0.73
C ARG A 583 -40.12 -13.61 0.42
N LEU A 584 -39.13 -12.73 0.57
CA LEU A 584 -38.21 -12.77 1.72
C LEU A 584 -38.97 -12.56 3.04
N ASN A 585 -39.86 -11.58 3.08
CA ASN A 585 -40.67 -11.26 4.25
C ASN A 585 -41.63 -12.40 4.63
N GLU A 586 -42.31 -13.01 3.66
CA GLU A 586 -43.20 -14.17 3.86
C GLU A 586 -42.46 -15.38 4.46
N LYS A 587 -41.20 -15.60 4.05
CA LYS A 587 -40.33 -16.64 4.62
C LYS A 587 -39.71 -16.26 5.97
N GLY A 588 -39.96 -15.05 6.48
CA GLY A 588 -39.36 -14.53 7.72
C GLY A 588 -37.86 -14.26 7.60
N ILE A 589 -37.33 -14.12 6.38
CA ILE A 589 -35.93 -13.78 6.15
C ILE A 589 -35.76 -12.28 6.40
N ARG A 590 -34.72 -11.92 7.16
CA ARG A 590 -34.41 -10.52 7.46
C ARG A 590 -33.89 -9.84 6.20
N PHE A 591 -34.38 -8.65 5.88
CA PHE A 591 -33.85 -7.84 4.79
C PHE A 591 -33.61 -6.39 5.20
N ALA A 592 -32.72 -5.72 4.46
CA ALA A 592 -32.56 -4.28 4.52
C ALA A 592 -32.43 -3.69 3.10
N LEU A 593 -33.21 -2.64 2.81
CA LEU A 593 -33.20 -1.91 1.54
C LEU A 593 -32.67 -0.49 1.77
N SER A 594 -31.57 -0.12 1.11
CA SER A 594 -31.15 1.28 1.00
C SER A 594 -31.87 1.97 -0.16
N ASN A 595 -32.45 3.15 0.07
CA ASN A 595 -33.10 3.94 -0.98
C ASN A 595 -33.22 5.42 -0.59
N VAL A 596 -33.81 6.24 -1.46
CA VAL A 596 -34.16 7.64 -1.20
C VAL A 596 -35.68 7.85 -1.28
N LEU A 597 -36.25 8.52 -0.28
CA LEU A 597 -37.67 8.88 -0.30
C LEU A 597 -37.92 10.17 -1.08
N GLU A 598 -36.95 11.08 -1.07
CA GLU A 598 -37.02 12.38 -1.73
C GLU A 598 -35.65 12.77 -2.28
N HIS A 599 -35.61 13.31 -3.50
CA HIS A 599 -34.39 13.78 -4.14
C HIS A 599 -34.68 14.97 -5.06
N LYS A 600 -34.10 16.14 -4.78
CA LYS A 600 -34.23 17.36 -5.61
C LYS A 600 -35.69 17.71 -5.95
N GLY A 601 -36.58 17.63 -4.95
CA GLY A 601 -38.00 17.92 -5.11
C GLY A 601 -38.86 16.81 -5.74
N LYS A 602 -38.27 15.67 -6.12
CA LYS A 602 -39.02 14.48 -6.52
C LYS A 602 -39.30 13.59 -5.32
N SER A 603 -40.53 13.09 -5.20
CA SER A 603 -40.95 12.10 -4.20
C SER A 603 -40.93 10.70 -4.81
N HIS A 604 -40.54 9.69 -4.03
CA HIS A 604 -40.62 8.28 -4.41
C HIS A 604 -41.89 7.64 -3.85
N ASP A 605 -43.03 7.95 -4.46
CA ASP A 605 -44.36 7.60 -3.92
C ASP A 605 -44.60 6.09 -3.91
N MET A 606 -44.15 5.35 -4.93
CA MET A 606 -44.23 3.89 -4.98
C MET A 606 -43.60 3.22 -3.75
N LEU A 607 -42.42 3.69 -3.34
CA LEU A 607 -41.72 3.16 -2.18
C LEU A 607 -42.40 3.56 -0.87
N LYS A 608 -42.90 4.81 -0.75
CA LYS A 608 -43.66 5.27 0.41
C LYS A 608 -44.91 4.41 0.63
N ASP A 609 -45.64 4.13 -0.45
CA ASP A 609 -46.81 3.26 -0.43
C ASP A 609 -46.45 1.82 -0.09
N PHE A 610 -45.37 1.28 -0.67
CA PHE A 610 -44.89 -0.08 -0.39
C PHE A 610 -44.51 -0.26 1.09
N ILE A 611 -43.75 0.68 1.66
CA ILE A 611 -43.38 0.67 3.09
C ILE A 611 -44.63 0.70 3.97
N SER A 612 -45.54 1.63 3.69
CA SER A 612 -46.77 1.85 4.48
C SER A 612 -47.67 0.61 4.46
N LYS A 613 -47.90 0.05 3.27
CA LYS A 613 -48.77 -1.11 3.05
C LYS A 613 -48.29 -2.36 3.78
N HIS A 614 -46.98 -2.55 3.90
CA HIS A 614 -46.38 -3.75 4.49
C HIS A 614 -45.81 -3.52 5.91
N GLY A 615 -45.90 -2.31 6.45
CA GLY A 615 -45.50 -1.99 7.82
C GLY A 615 -44.01 -2.09 8.08
N PHE A 616 -43.17 -1.85 7.05
CA PHE A 616 -41.72 -1.91 7.21
C PHE A 616 -41.17 -0.73 8.02
N LYS A 617 -40.09 -0.97 8.76
CA LYS A 617 -39.42 0.02 9.60
C LYS A 617 -38.49 0.89 8.75
N VAL A 618 -38.58 2.21 8.93
CA VAL A 618 -37.74 3.18 8.22
C VAL A 618 -36.72 3.79 9.18
N HIS A 619 -35.45 3.75 8.80
CA HIS A 619 -34.34 4.39 9.50
C HIS A 619 -33.80 5.52 8.62
N TYR A 620 -33.91 6.76 9.10
CA TYR A 620 -33.39 7.93 8.38
C TYR A 620 -31.89 8.06 8.57
N LEU A 621 -31.16 8.25 7.47
CA LEU A 621 -29.70 8.35 7.48
C LEU A 621 -29.28 9.82 7.36
N ASP A 622 -28.33 10.24 8.20
CA ASP A 622 -27.78 11.59 8.17
C ASP A 622 -26.67 11.67 7.12
N PHE A 623 -26.97 12.30 5.98
CA PHE A 623 -26.00 12.45 4.89
C PHE A 623 -25.94 13.86 4.31
N HIS A 624 -24.94 14.63 4.73
CA HIS A 624 -24.64 15.93 4.13
C HIS A 624 -23.73 15.81 2.90
N TYR A 625 -24.26 16.18 1.72
CA TYR A 625 -23.50 16.32 0.46
C TYR A 625 -22.60 17.58 0.45
N GLY A 626 -21.74 17.75 1.45
CA GLY A 626 -20.92 18.96 1.61
C GLY A 626 -19.79 19.15 0.57
N ASN A 627 -19.51 18.19 -0.32
CA ASN A 627 -18.33 18.24 -1.19
C ASN A 627 -18.45 17.47 -2.53
N ALA A 628 -19.65 17.19 -3.03
CA ALA A 628 -19.84 16.48 -4.30
C ALA A 628 -20.50 17.39 -5.35
N SER A 629 -19.68 17.86 -6.28
CA SER A 629 -20.02 18.69 -7.45
C SER A 629 -20.13 20.20 -7.22
N TYR A 630 -19.46 20.95 -8.11
CA TYR A 630 -19.41 22.42 -8.13
C TYR A 630 -20.74 23.09 -8.55
N ASN A 631 -21.83 22.33 -8.78
CA ASN A 631 -23.05 22.84 -9.43
C ASN A 631 -24.38 22.38 -8.78
N THR A 632 -24.44 22.09 -7.49
CA THR A 632 -25.71 21.78 -6.82
C THR A 632 -26.01 22.76 -5.70
N SER A 633 -27.07 23.56 -5.89
CA SER A 633 -27.73 24.34 -4.86
C SER A 633 -28.33 23.42 -3.78
N LYS A 634 -28.41 23.94 -2.54
CA LYS A 634 -28.93 23.26 -1.34
C LYS A 634 -30.38 22.76 -1.52
N GLN A 635 -30.56 21.53 -1.98
CA GLN A 635 -31.81 20.78 -1.79
C GLN A 635 -31.46 19.36 -1.34
N GLU A 636 -31.95 18.98 -0.16
CA GLU A 636 -31.56 17.77 0.58
C GLU A 636 -32.20 16.52 -0.03
N SER A 637 -31.45 15.42 -0.05
CA SER A 637 -31.98 14.09 -0.36
C SER A 637 -32.30 13.39 0.94
N VAL A 638 -33.44 12.71 1.03
CA VAL A 638 -33.83 11.94 2.21
C VAL A 638 -33.45 10.48 1.99
N GLU A 639 -32.23 10.12 2.41
CA GLU A 639 -31.72 8.75 2.29
C GLU A 639 -32.15 7.91 3.50
N VAL A 640 -32.60 6.68 3.23
CA VAL A 640 -33.19 5.79 4.24
C VAL A 640 -32.66 4.37 4.12
N LEU A 641 -32.71 3.64 5.23
CA LEU A 641 -32.61 2.19 5.29
C LEU A 641 -33.96 1.62 5.75
N ILE A 642 -34.52 0.66 5.04
CA ILE A 642 -35.82 0.06 5.33
C ILE A 642 -35.61 -1.40 5.75
N THR A 643 -36.20 -1.82 6.87
CA THR A 643 -36.03 -3.19 7.43
C THR A 643 -37.37 -3.82 7.80
N ASN A 644 -37.42 -5.16 7.88
CA ASN A 644 -38.59 -5.92 8.38
C ASN A 644 -38.43 -6.45 9.82
N TYR A 645 -37.44 -5.96 10.56
CA TYR A 645 -37.13 -6.34 11.93
C TYR A 645 -36.84 -5.13 12.82
#